data_AF-A0A3L7TP02-F1
#
_entry.id   AF-A0A3L7TP02-F1
#
_cell.length_a   1.000
_cell.length_b   1.000
_cell.length_c   1.000
_cell.angle_alpha   90.00
_cell.angle_beta   90.00
_cell.angle_gamma   90.00
#
_symmetry.space_group_name_H-M   'P 1'
#
loop_
_entity.id
_entity.type
_entity.pdbx_description
1 polymer ?
#
loop_
_entity_poly.entity_id
_entity_poly.type
_entity_poly.pdbx_seq_one_letter_code
_entity_poly.pdbx_strand_id
1 'polypeptide(L)'
;MYSPDELAVNFLLASPLLACVMLAASQEVATPTIALSARDGAVPRLLLARFDFEENEAFTSGQARGFHRLLTHAAIDASSPPTAATAPSLPGYPDFGQIDMQRGVGRVTTKTATAVAQADQGWAVRFTIDGASMAYISDPKEISIQAGAQIIARVWTRTQGLKHAQSRLSLRFHDAAGRPIGGIYSSIALRSEGAWRALEIEPPAAPENARSISLWLELVQPSSAKLVEEMRFAAATNDMRGEAFFDDIEVWQMPAVEFSAMGNGLIAPASIAQMSIRCSDPSMSTCNVAVRVRDAGDAVVFTQSFAVPADRAVTLDVPPLATGWYEAEALFSQGKTQIARKLARFAVLPDDPFEPDEPPRFGASLTRADMPVGPALDLARSAFVVLPVWTTATDTRDAKREIDLLRPVVAQLLDRRVEPMFRVCQVPAPLANEQRIDTDDPFALFALEASRWQPALEPWLLAFGQQVDQWFIGNDPVDATRADLHQRIDSVATAMRTAIAGPAVGLPWSPDEELPPELEATITADRHTLELVVDPAWRESAAEIYQGFPSNARGMARIVPLSAGSVDDRERAIDLALRAIDAWRAGLDAVSVEVTAEEGSLIPGPPMELAAWRQISTRLCGRRFIAEIPVQQGVRALLADGARGTVLVMWSEGGDAEVEVAVDLGTTAVACTDLWGRGAIVAPSARGHVFQVARAPTFVEGVSREMCLLRRGFRIDPSFAQSRRAPQEASLVLANPFDVPLSGTLTVIAPDALSISPDLAQVTPLHDASGG
;
A
#
# COMPACT_ATOMS: atom_id res chain seq x y z
N MET A 1 52.06 27.42 4.26
CA MET A 1 52.14 28.82 3.78
C MET A 1 50.69 29.27 3.69
N TYR A 2 50.12 30.10 4.58
CA TYR A 2 50.60 31.41 5.08
C TYR A 2 51.04 32.31 3.90
N SER A 3 50.52 33.51 3.67
CA SER A 3 49.59 34.37 4.45
C SER A 3 49.18 35.58 3.52
N PRO A 4 48.82 36.80 3.99
CA PRO A 4 47.58 37.24 4.65
C PRO A 4 46.95 38.51 3.97
N ASP A 5 46.17 39.26 4.75
CA ASP A 5 45.98 40.73 4.75
C ASP A 5 44.75 41.36 4.04
N GLU A 6 44.03 42.32 4.63
CA GLU A 6 43.84 42.71 6.05
C GLU A 6 42.64 43.72 6.19
N LEU A 7 42.34 44.19 7.42
CA LEU A 7 41.51 45.36 7.80
C LEU A 7 39.97 45.26 7.55
N ALA A 8 39.03 45.20 8.51
CA ALA A 8 38.90 45.53 9.95
C ALA A 8 38.39 46.94 10.34
N VAL A 9 37.56 46.97 11.41
CA VAL A 9 37.36 48.03 12.44
C VAL A 9 36.03 48.86 12.50
N ASN A 10 35.40 48.78 13.70
CA ASN A 10 34.40 49.66 14.39
C ASN A 10 32.93 49.76 13.92
N PHE A 11 31.94 50.16 14.76
CA PHE A 11 31.52 50.01 16.18
C PHE A 11 30.43 51.09 16.46
N LEU A 12 29.67 50.96 17.57
CA LEU A 12 28.59 51.83 18.12
C LEU A 12 27.16 51.52 17.59
N LEU A 13 26.20 51.01 18.39
CA LEU A 13 25.59 51.47 19.66
C LEU A 13 24.48 52.51 19.50
N ALA A 14 23.22 52.08 19.70
CA ALA A 14 22.13 52.90 20.26
C ALA A 14 20.96 52.02 20.76
N SER A 15 20.71 52.02 22.08
CA SER A 15 19.40 51.69 22.65
C SER A 15 18.64 52.98 22.95
N PRO A 16 17.32 52.92 23.16
CA PRO A 16 16.75 53.69 24.27
C PRO A 16 15.84 52.86 25.19
N LEU A 17 15.79 53.30 26.44
CA LEU A 17 14.97 52.77 27.53
C LEU A 17 13.80 53.71 27.87
N LEU A 18 12.77 53.14 28.50
CA LEU A 18 11.74 53.78 29.34
C LEU A 18 10.70 54.74 28.72
N ALA A 19 9.44 54.33 28.81
CA ALA A 19 8.31 55.19 29.17
C ALA A 19 7.28 54.39 29.99
N CYS A 20 6.55 55.07 30.89
CA CYS A 20 5.61 54.48 31.84
C CYS A 20 4.33 55.38 31.90
N VAL A 21 3.20 55.05 32.55
CA VAL A 21 2.88 54.07 33.61
C VAL A 21 1.33 53.86 33.68
N MET A 22 0.87 52.94 34.53
CA MET A 22 -0.48 52.87 35.19
C MET A 22 -1.70 52.19 34.50
N LEU A 23 -2.19 51.16 35.21
CA LEU A 23 -3.59 50.75 35.49
C LEU A 23 -4.48 50.26 34.32
N ALA A 24 -5.37 49.28 34.49
CA ALA A 24 -5.89 48.65 35.73
C ALA A 24 -6.00 47.12 35.64
N ALA A 25 -6.14 46.46 36.78
CA ALA A 25 -6.31 45.01 36.89
C ALA A 25 -7.79 44.58 36.89
N SER A 26 -8.06 43.41 36.29
CA SER A 26 -9.16 42.52 36.66
C SER A 26 -8.60 41.10 36.74
N GLN A 27 -8.82 40.42 37.87
CA GLN A 27 -8.41 39.04 38.05
C GLN A 27 -9.51 38.09 37.57
N GLU A 28 -9.18 37.18 36.65
CA GLU A 28 -9.82 35.87 36.58
C GLU A 28 -8.73 34.79 36.64
N VAL A 29 -9.01 33.72 37.37
CA VAL A 29 -8.04 32.67 37.69
C VAL A 29 -8.00 31.67 36.53
N ALA A 30 -7.10 31.90 35.57
CA ALA A 30 -6.81 30.96 34.50
C ALA A 30 -5.68 30.01 34.91
N THR A 31 -5.97 28.71 34.95
CA THR A 31 -4.97 27.64 35.07
C THR A 31 -3.99 27.73 33.90
N PRO A 32 -2.66 27.71 34.10
CA PRO A 32 -1.72 27.88 32.99
C PRO A 32 -1.61 26.60 32.16
N THR A 33 -2.32 26.54 31.04
CA THR A 33 -2.10 25.53 29.98
C THR A 33 -0.72 25.78 29.34
N ILE A 34 0.30 25.03 29.77
CA ILE A 34 1.65 25.16 29.22
C ILE A 34 1.74 24.40 27.88
N ALA A 35 1.39 25.08 26.79
CA ALA A 35 1.82 24.68 25.46
C ALA A 35 3.35 24.91 25.34
N LEU A 36 4.13 23.81 25.38
CA LEU A 36 5.58 23.86 25.19
C LEU A 36 5.92 24.12 23.72
N SER A 37 6.08 25.39 23.36
CA SER A 37 6.49 25.79 22.01
C SER A 37 8.01 25.67 21.78
N ALA A 38 8.34 24.86 20.77
CA ALA A 38 9.51 25.01 19.90
C ALA A 38 10.90 25.28 20.54
N ARG A 39 11.57 24.19 20.91
CA ARG A 39 12.92 23.91 20.38
C ARG A 39 12.88 22.51 19.76
N ASP A 40 13.68 22.31 18.71
CA ASP A 40 13.95 21.02 18.05
C ASP A 40 12.75 20.32 17.36
N GLY A 41 12.12 20.99 16.39
CA GLY A 41 11.36 20.34 15.29
C GLY A 41 10.20 19.40 15.67
N ALA A 42 9.81 19.38 16.94
CA ALA A 42 8.92 18.35 17.47
C ALA A 42 7.47 18.55 17.04
N VAL A 43 6.79 17.43 16.75
CA VAL A 43 5.34 17.41 16.56
C VAL A 43 4.67 18.03 17.79
N PRO A 44 3.77 19.02 17.62
CA PRO A 44 3.07 19.62 18.75
C PRO A 44 2.33 18.54 19.54
N ARG A 45 2.40 18.62 20.87
CA ARG A 45 1.78 17.65 21.80
C ARG A 45 1.17 18.38 22.99
N LEU A 46 -0.06 18.00 23.35
CA LEU A 46 -0.72 18.49 24.55
C LEU A 46 -0.45 17.54 25.72
N LEU A 47 0.01 18.07 26.86
CA LEU A 47 0.04 17.33 28.12
C LEU A 47 -1.39 17.26 28.67
N LEU A 48 -2.00 16.07 28.63
CA LEU A 48 -3.35 15.84 29.16
C LEU A 48 -3.37 15.70 30.68
N ALA A 49 -2.41 14.92 31.20
CA ALA A 49 -2.30 14.63 32.62
C ALA A 49 -0.82 14.51 33.01
N ARG A 50 -0.48 14.99 34.21
CA ARG A 50 0.80 14.74 34.87
C ARG A 50 0.53 14.36 36.31
N PHE A 51 1.19 13.31 36.79
CA PHE A 51 1.18 12.90 38.19
C PHE A 51 2.64 12.81 38.66
N ASP A 52 3.08 13.84 39.39
CA ASP A 52 4.33 13.89 40.15
C ASP A 52 4.10 13.68 41.66
N PHE A 53 2.84 13.49 42.08
CA PHE A 53 2.42 13.07 43.42
C PHE A 53 2.77 14.02 44.58
N GLU A 54 3.35 15.18 44.30
CA GLU A 54 3.77 16.17 45.30
C GLU A 54 2.60 16.74 46.11
N GLU A 55 1.35 16.60 45.65
CA GLU A 55 0.15 16.97 46.41
C GLU A 55 0.00 16.21 47.76
N ASN A 56 0.71 15.10 47.92
CA ASN A 56 0.78 14.36 49.19
C ASN A 56 1.53 15.11 50.31
N GLU A 57 2.27 16.18 50.00
CA GLU A 57 2.76 17.11 51.04
C GLU A 57 1.61 17.82 51.78
N ALA A 58 0.49 18.07 51.10
CA ALA A 58 -0.67 18.75 51.66
C ALA A 58 -1.73 17.77 52.23
N PHE A 59 -1.84 16.56 51.68
CA PHE A 59 -2.83 15.57 52.09
C PHE A 59 -2.20 14.18 52.26
N THR A 60 -1.96 13.78 53.51
CA THR A 60 -1.31 12.50 53.84
C THR A 60 -2.29 11.32 53.79
N SER A 61 -2.96 11.10 52.65
CA SER A 61 -3.92 9.99 52.45
C SER A 61 -3.27 8.61 52.34
N GLY A 62 -1.95 8.53 52.16
CA GLY A 62 -1.20 7.28 51.96
C GLY A 62 -1.44 6.60 50.61
N GLN A 63 -2.38 7.12 49.82
CA GLN A 63 -2.72 6.73 48.46
C GLN A 63 -2.71 7.96 47.55
N ALA A 64 -2.24 7.80 46.32
CA ALA A 64 -2.30 8.84 45.30
C ALA A 64 -3.76 9.14 44.93
N ARG A 65 -4.06 10.42 44.72
CA ARG A 65 -5.40 10.85 44.30
C ARG A 65 -5.72 10.31 42.90
N GLY A 66 -6.93 9.80 42.72
CA GLY A 66 -7.37 9.24 41.44
C GLY A 66 -6.86 7.84 41.12
N PHE A 67 -6.01 7.23 41.95
CA PHE A 67 -5.50 5.87 41.75
C PHE A 67 -5.99 4.89 42.84
N HIS A 68 -6.31 3.67 42.45
CA HIS A 68 -6.78 2.60 43.34
C HIS A 68 -6.11 1.25 43.03
N ARG A 69 -6.04 0.36 44.02
CA ARG A 69 -5.45 -0.98 43.88
C ARG A 69 -6.41 -1.91 43.14
N LEU A 70 -5.93 -2.59 42.10
CA LEU A 70 -6.74 -3.54 41.33
C LEU A 70 -6.78 -4.91 42.02
N LEU A 71 -7.81 -5.15 42.85
CA LEU A 71 -8.00 -6.39 43.61
C LEU A 71 -8.94 -7.39 42.91
N THR A 72 -8.69 -8.70 43.07
CA THR A 72 -9.56 -9.78 42.51
C THR A 72 -10.98 -9.81 43.09
N HIS A 73 -11.24 -9.11 44.20
CA HIS A 73 -12.49 -9.19 44.98
C HIS A 73 -13.24 -7.85 45.11
N ALA A 74 -13.16 -6.97 44.12
CA ALA A 74 -13.99 -5.77 44.06
C ALA A 74 -15.46 -6.11 43.75
N ALA A 75 -16.16 -6.67 44.74
CA ALA A 75 -17.60 -6.87 44.69
C ALA A 75 -18.33 -5.52 44.72
N ILE A 76 -19.30 -5.37 43.81
CA ILE A 76 -20.21 -4.22 43.77
C ILE A 76 -21.05 -4.22 45.07
N ASP A 77 -21.23 -3.05 45.65
CA ASP A 77 -21.94 -2.85 46.92
C ASP A 77 -23.37 -3.43 46.86
N ALA A 78 -23.72 -4.27 47.84
CA ALA A 78 -24.80 -5.26 47.73
C ALA A 78 -26.21 -4.70 48.01
N SER A 79 -26.44 -3.42 47.73
CA SER A 79 -27.68 -2.69 48.07
C SER A 79 -28.57 -2.30 46.89
N SER A 80 -28.21 -2.68 45.65
CA SER A 80 -29.01 -2.42 44.44
C SER A 80 -29.38 -3.72 43.70
N PRO A 81 -30.63 -3.85 43.20
CA PRO A 81 -31.06 -5.07 42.50
C PRO A 81 -30.40 -5.22 41.12
N PRO A 82 -30.18 -6.45 40.63
CA PRO A 82 -29.43 -6.69 39.40
C PRO A 82 -30.26 -6.34 38.16
N THR A 83 -29.81 -5.34 37.41
CA THR A 83 -30.22 -5.12 36.01
C THR A 83 -29.11 -5.58 35.06
N ALA A 84 -29.50 -6.18 33.93
CA ALA A 84 -28.59 -6.89 33.04
C ALA A 84 -27.64 -5.97 32.26
N ALA A 85 -26.47 -5.67 32.82
CA ALA A 85 -25.31 -5.08 32.11
C ALA A 85 -23.99 -5.25 32.88
N THR A 86 -23.71 -6.43 33.47
CA THR A 86 -22.44 -6.67 34.15
C THR A 86 -21.32 -6.89 33.11
N ALA A 87 -20.41 -5.92 32.98
CA ALA A 87 -19.19 -6.08 32.20
C ALA A 87 -18.34 -7.24 32.74
N PRO A 88 -17.52 -7.93 31.92
CA PRO A 88 -16.62 -8.96 32.40
C PRO A 88 -15.65 -8.36 33.43
N SER A 89 -15.78 -8.79 34.69
CA SER A 89 -14.86 -8.42 35.76
C SER A 89 -13.46 -8.91 35.39
N LEU A 90 -12.53 -7.96 35.23
CA LEU A 90 -11.10 -8.27 35.07
C LEU A 90 -10.63 -9.13 36.26
N PRO A 91 -9.83 -10.18 36.03
CA PRO A 91 -9.17 -10.89 37.11
C PRO A 91 -8.12 -9.98 37.75
N GLY A 92 -8.52 -9.24 38.78
CA GLY A 92 -7.61 -8.38 39.54
C GLY A 92 -6.56 -9.18 40.30
N TYR A 93 -5.56 -8.50 40.83
CA TYR A 93 -4.47 -9.14 41.56
C TYR A 93 -4.88 -9.52 42.99
N PRO A 94 -4.36 -10.62 43.56
CA PRO A 94 -4.68 -10.99 44.93
C PRO A 94 -4.06 -9.99 45.92
N ASP A 95 -4.64 -9.88 47.11
CA ASP A 95 -4.27 -8.87 48.11
C ASP A 95 -3.00 -9.25 48.91
N PHE A 96 -1.88 -9.41 48.20
CA PHE A 96 -0.56 -9.67 48.77
C PHE A 96 0.41 -8.52 48.42
N GLY A 97 1.25 -8.13 49.38
CA GLY A 97 2.11 -6.95 49.24
C GLY A 97 1.37 -5.63 49.45
N GLN A 98 2.12 -4.53 49.51
CA GLN A 98 1.64 -3.20 49.91
C GLN A 98 1.91 -2.15 48.84
N ILE A 99 0.94 -1.26 48.59
CA ILE A 99 1.10 -0.06 47.76
C ILE A 99 0.92 1.16 48.66
N ASP A 100 1.90 2.04 48.70
CA ASP A 100 1.89 3.24 49.53
C ASP A 100 2.67 4.41 48.91
N MET A 101 2.33 5.64 49.32
CA MET A 101 3.08 6.84 48.93
C MET A 101 4.31 7.01 49.82
N GLN A 102 5.50 7.12 49.23
CA GLN A 102 6.75 7.33 49.97
C GLN A 102 7.39 8.68 49.61
N ARG A 103 7.65 9.50 50.64
CA ARG A 103 8.48 10.72 50.57
C ARG A 103 9.97 10.37 50.67
N GLY A 104 10.85 11.21 50.13
CA GLY A 104 12.29 11.05 50.25
C GLY A 104 12.89 10.13 49.19
N VAL A 105 12.12 9.80 48.14
CA VAL A 105 12.53 8.83 47.11
C VAL A 105 12.18 9.26 45.68
N GLY A 106 11.37 10.30 45.49
CA GLY A 106 10.98 10.84 44.19
C GLY A 106 12.15 11.29 43.33
N ARG A 107 11.90 11.40 42.03
CA ARG A 107 12.87 11.64 40.98
C ARG A 107 13.21 13.11 40.90
N VAL A 108 14.46 13.45 41.19
CA VAL A 108 14.96 14.84 41.11
C VAL A 108 15.00 15.30 39.65
N THR A 109 13.99 16.06 39.23
CA THR A 109 13.96 16.73 37.93
C THR A 109 14.82 18.00 37.96
N THR A 110 15.99 17.94 37.31
CA THR A 110 17.02 18.99 37.44
C THR A 110 16.64 20.29 36.74
N LYS A 111 16.21 21.30 37.51
CA LYS A 111 16.34 22.72 37.12
C LYS A 111 17.04 23.63 38.13
N THR A 112 17.14 23.25 39.41
CA THR A 112 17.92 23.97 40.44
C THR A 112 18.52 23.00 41.46
N ALA A 113 19.55 22.26 41.06
CA ALA A 113 20.28 21.37 41.97
C ALA A 113 21.44 22.11 42.67
N THR A 114 21.19 22.63 43.87
CA THR A 114 22.22 22.90 44.88
C THR A 114 22.25 21.76 45.91
N ALA A 115 23.43 21.50 46.49
CA ALA A 115 23.70 20.29 47.29
C ALA A 115 22.87 20.11 48.58
N VAL A 116 21.98 21.04 48.91
CA VAL A 116 21.00 20.92 50.01
C VAL A 116 19.80 20.05 49.61
N ALA A 117 19.49 19.95 48.31
CA ALA A 117 18.29 19.28 47.79
C ALA A 117 18.31 17.74 47.89
N GLN A 118 19.38 17.11 48.37
CA GLN A 118 19.46 15.65 48.48
C GLN A 118 18.57 15.08 49.61
N ALA A 119 18.14 15.94 50.54
CA ALA A 119 17.28 15.60 51.68
C ALA A 119 15.77 15.72 51.40
N ASP A 120 15.36 16.29 50.27
CA ASP A 120 13.97 16.52 49.88
C ASP A 120 13.68 15.95 48.48
N GLN A 121 14.10 14.69 48.29
CA GLN A 121 13.61 13.87 47.18
C GLN A 121 12.08 13.73 47.34
N GLY A 122 11.34 13.99 46.27
CA GLY A 122 9.87 14.11 46.30
C GLY A 122 9.11 12.83 46.64
N TRP A 123 7.85 12.79 46.26
CA TRP A 123 7.00 11.62 46.43
C TRP A 123 7.13 10.62 45.28
N ALA A 124 6.90 9.34 45.57
CA ALA A 124 6.70 8.30 44.54
C ALA A 124 5.71 7.26 45.06
N VAL A 125 4.99 6.60 44.14
CA VAL A 125 4.20 5.41 44.46
C VAL A 125 5.17 4.24 44.66
N ARG A 126 5.20 3.66 45.85
CA ARG A 126 5.94 2.43 46.13
C ARG A 126 5.01 1.22 46.07
N PHE A 127 5.54 0.15 45.49
CA PHE A 127 5.02 -1.22 45.56
C PHE A 127 6.03 -2.05 46.36
N THR A 128 5.57 -2.75 47.40
CA THR A 128 6.34 -3.75 48.15
C THR A 128 5.77 -5.13 47.84
N ILE A 129 6.55 -5.98 47.18
CA ILE A 129 6.07 -7.28 46.67
C ILE A 129 6.09 -8.36 47.75
N ASP A 130 5.09 -9.25 47.73
CA ASP A 130 4.98 -10.43 48.60
C ASP A 130 4.49 -11.65 47.80
N GLY A 131 5.32 -12.13 46.86
CA GLY A 131 5.08 -13.36 46.09
C GLY A 131 4.04 -13.29 44.96
N ALA A 132 3.20 -12.25 44.94
CA ALA A 132 2.20 -12.01 43.91
C ALA A 132 2.55 -10.84 42.98
N SER A 133 1.90 -10.80 41.81
CA SER A 133 1.84 -9.62 40.95
C SER A 133 0.89 -8.57 41.55
N MET A 134 1.08 -7.29 41.23
CA MET A 134 0.33 -6.17 41.81
C MET A 134 0.06 -5.09 40.75
N ALA A 135 -1.07 -4.37 40.85
CA ALA A 135 -1.33 -3.20 40.01
C ALA A 135 -2.08 -2.06 40.73
N TYR A 136 -1.77 -0.83 40.31
CA TYR A 136 -2.38 0.42 40.75
C TYR A 136 -2.91 1.14 39.51
N ILE A 137 -4.21 1.42 39.47
CA ILE A 137 -4.95 1.86 38.29
C ILE A 137 -5.57 3.24 38.51
N SER A 138 -5.48 4.13 37.51
CA SER A 138 -6.17 5.43 37.54
C SER A 138 -7.66 5.30 37.23
N ASP A 139 -8.51 6.08 37.90
CA ASP A 139 -9.93 6.23 37.51
C ASP A 139 -9.98 6.78 36.07
N PRO A 140 -10.77 6.15 35.16
CA PRO A 140 -10.96 6.65 33.79
C PRO A 140 -11.45 8.11 33.70
N LYS A 141 -11.94 8.74 34.76
CA LYS A 141 -12.35 10.15 34.76
C LYS A 141 -11.19 11.13 34.84
N GLU A 142 -10.03 10.71 35.35
CA GLU A 142 -8.87 11.59 35.56
C GLU A 142 -8.18 11.97 34.23
N ILE A 143 -8.34 11.15 33.17
CA ILE A 143 -7.60 11.32 31.92
C ILE A 143 -8.55 11.22 30.71
N SER A 144 -9.17 12.36 30.38
CA SER A 144 -10.04 12.49 29.20
C SER A 144 -9.24 12.60 27.90
N ILE A 145 -9.73 11.98 26.82
CA ILE A 145 -9.09 11.98 25.50
C ILE A 145 -10.11 12.28 24.38
N GLN A 146 -9.62 12.73 23.22
CA GLN A 146 -10.43 12.80 22.01
C GLN A 146 -10.39 11.48 21.21
N ALA A 147 -11.49 11.16 20.53
CA ALA A 147 -11.55 10.02 19.61
C ALA A 147 -10.74 10.27 18.33
N GLY A 148 -10.04 9.23 17.86
CA GLY A 148 -9.05 9.30 16.78
C GLY A 148 -7.67 9.83 17.23
N ALA A 149 -7.52 10.29 18.47
CA ALA A 149 -6.27 10.86 18.94
C ALA A 149 -5.18 9.81 19.17
N GLN A 150 -3.94 10.15 18.82
CA GLN A 150 -2.76 9.35 19.13
C GLN A 150 -2.22 9.78 20.50
N ILE A 151 -1.95 8.80 21.36
CA ILE A 151 -1.62 9.00 22.78
C ILE A 151 -0.23 8.43 23.05
N ILE A 152 0.58 9.14 23.82
CA ILE A 152 1.82 8.62 24.41
C ILE A 152 1.69 8.74 25.92
N ALA A 153 1.80 7.63 26.64
CA ALA A 153 1.86 7.63 28.10
C ALA A 153 3.23 7.16 28.58
N ARG A 154 3.80 7.88 29.55
CA ARG A 154 5.15 7.66 30.08
C ARG A 154 5.12 7.68 31.60
N VAL A 155 5.93 6.83 32.23
CA VAL A 155 6.20 6.84 33.68
C VAL A 155 7.67 6.53 33.93
N TRP A 156 8.26 7.12 34.97
CA TRP A 156 9.58 6.71 35.45
C TRP A 156 9.44 5.63 36.52
N THR A 157 10.28 4.59 36.43
CA THR A 157 10.28 3.48 37.39
C THR A 157 11.67 3.11 37.89
N ARG A 158 11.75 2.73 39.17
CA ARG A 158 12.95 2.24 39.85
C ARG A 158 12.63 0.94 40.57
N THR A 159 13.29 -0.16 40.22
CA THR A 159 13.11 -1.46 40.92
C THR A 159 14.29 -1.78 41.82
N GLN A 160 14.07 -2.28 43.04
CA GLN A 160 15.12 -2.67 43.99
C GLN A 160 14.85 -4.07 44.58
N GLY A 161 15.88 -4.90 44.73
CA GLY A 161 15.79 -6.21 45.39
C GLY A 161 15.09 -7.33 44.61
N LEU A 162 14.49 -7.03 43.45
CA LEU A 162 13.80 -8.00 42.59
C LEU A 162 14.77 -8.78 41.70
N LYS A 163 14.56 -10.09 41.56
CA LYS A 163 15.32 -10.97 40.64
C LYS A 163 14.52 -11.37 39.41
N HIS A 164 13.20 -11.46 39.56
CA HIS A 164 12.30 -12.10 38.61
C HIS A 164 11.14 -11.20 38.20
N ALA A 165 10.52 -10.51 39.14
CA ALA A 165 9.42 -9.60 38.85
C ALA A 165 9.89 -8.37 38.03
N GLN A 166 8.97 -7.76 37.28
CA GLN A 166 9.25 -6.65 36.38
C GLN A 166 8.18 -5.55 36.49
N SER A 167 8.60 -4.29 36.44
CA SER A 167 7.73 -3.13 36.32
C SER A 167 7.21 -2.98 34.88
N ARG A 168 5.92 -2.66 34.72
CA ARG A 168 5.25 -2.45 33.43
C ARG A 168 4.25 -1.29 33.55
N LEU A 169 4.06 -0.55 32.47
CA LEU A 169 3.00 0.44 32.30
C LEU A 169 1.98 -0.13 31.31
N SER A 170 0.70 -0.08 31.63
CA SER A 170 -0.37 -0.44 30.69
C SER A 170 -1.48 0.62 30.61
N LEU A 171 -2.24 0.61 29.51
CA LEU A 171 -3.31 1.55 29.20
C LEU A 171 -4.53 0.81 28.64
N ARG A 172 -5.72 1.32 28.97
CA ARG A 172 -6.98 0.89 28.35
C ARG A 172 -7.86 2.08 27.98
N PHE A 173 -8.52 2.01 26.82
CA PHE A 173 -9.52 2.98 26.38
C PHE A 173 -10.89 2.73 27.03
N HIS A 174 -11.65 3.80 27.29
CA HIS A 174 -13.00 3.76 27.83
C HIS A 174 -13.97 4.62 27.01
N ASP A 175 -15.23 4.20 26.93
CA ASP A 175 -16.31 4.95 26.27
C ASP A 175 -16.88 6.08 27.14
N ALA A 176 -17.85 6.84 26.60
CA ALA A 176 -18.52 7.92 27.32
C ALA A 176 -19.27 7.47 28.61
N ALA A 177 -19.55 6.18 28.77
CA ALA A 177 -20.15 5.57 29.95
C ALA A 177 -19.10 4.90 30.87
N GLY A 178 -17.81 5.08 30.59
CA GLY A 178 -16.69 4.49 31.33
C GLY A 178 -16.43 3.01 31.04
N ARG A 179 -17.12 2.40 30.07
CA ARG A 179 -16.96 0.98 29.74
C ARG A 179 -15.67 0.76 28.95
N PRO A 180 -14.91 -0.32 29.23
CA PRO A 180 -13.65 -0.57 28.53
C PRO A 180 -13.86 -0.91 27.05
N ILE A 181 -13.02 -0.36 26.19
CA ILE A 181 -12.99 -0.62 24.74
C ILE A 181 -11.71 -1.39 24.42
N GLY A 182 -11.86 -2.53 23.73
CA GLY A 182 -10.73 -3.30 23.20
C GLY A 182 -9.84 -3.97 24.27
N GLY A 183 -8.59 -4.22 23.87
CA GLY A 183 -7.57 -4.87 24.69
C GLY A 183 -6.95 -3.95 25.76
N ILE A 184 -5.83 -4.40 26.31
CA ILE A 184 -4.94 -3.59 27.15
C ILE A 184 -3.63 -3.46 26.38
N TYR A 185 -3.10 -2.24 26.28
CA TYR A 185 -1.82 -1.95 25.64
C TYR A 185 -0.76 -1.83 26.72
N SER A 186 0.38 -2.50 26.59
CA SER A 186 1.38 -2.60 27.65
C SER A 186 2.78 -2.30 27.14
N SER A 187 3.61 -1.70 28.00
CA SER A 187 5.04 -1.52 27.75
C SER A 187 5.77 -2.85 27.76
N ILE A 188 6.99 -2.85 27.23
CA ILE A 188 7.98 -3.88 27.59
C ILE A 188 8.14 -3.84 29.13
N ALA A 189 8.08 -4.99 29.77
CA ALA A 189 8.29 -5.11 31.22
C ALA A 189 9.80 -5.16 31.51
N LEU A 190 10.27 -4.39 32.50
CA LEU A 190 11.71 -4.30 32.81
C LEU A 190 12.01 -4.35 34.30
N ARG A 191 13.28 -4.62 34.63
CA ARG A 191 13.92 -4.23 35.89
C ARG A 191 14.89 -3.10 35.58
N SER A 192 14.94 -2.11 36.46
CA SER A 192 15.84 -0.95 36.37
C SER A 192 16.97 -0.96 37.40
N GLU A 193 17.01 -1.97 38.27
CA GLU A 193 18.16 -2.35 39.11
C GLU A 193 18.76 -1.17 39.91
N GLY A 194 17.89 -0.42 40.59
CA GLY A 194 18.25 0.74 41.41
C GLY A 194 18.32 2.08 40.67
N ALA A 195 18.38 2.08 39.33
CA ALA A 195 18.30 3.30 38.53
C ALA A 195 16.84 3.69 38.20
N TRP A 196 16.59 4.97 37.96
CA TRP A 196 15.33 5.43 37.34
C TRP A 196 15.39 5.21 35.82
N ARG A 197 14.40 4.52 35.26
CA ARG A 197 14.22 4.34 33.80
C ARG A 197 12.81 4.71 33.38
N ALA A 198 12.64 5.24 32.17
CA ALA A 198 11.31 5.47 31.61
C ALA A 198 10.70 4.16 31.09
N LEU A 199 9.41 3.97 31.38
CA LEU A 199 8.50 3.11 30.65
C LEU A 199 7.61 4.00 29.79
N GLU A 200 7.41 3.63 28.53
CA GLU A 200 6.61 4.38 27.57
C GLU A 200 5.71 3.42 26.80
N ILE A 201 4.51 3.89 26.46
CA ILE A 201 3.55 3.20 25.60
C ILE A 201 2.93 4.18 24.62
N GLU A 202 2.80 3.71 23.38
CA GLU A 202 2.12 4.38 22.29
C GLU A 202 1.05 3.42 21.76
N PRO A 203 -0.18 3.42 22.31
CA PRO A 203 -1.29 2.66 21.75
C PRO A 203 -1.65 3.16 20.34
N PRO A 204 -2.34 2.34 19.52
CA PRO A 204 -2.98 2.79 18.30
C PRO A 204 -3.92 3.98 18.55
N ALA A 205 -4.23 4.73 17.49
CA ALA A 205 -5.17 5.84 17.54
C ALA A 205 -6.48 5.46 18.24
N ALA A 206 -6.94 6.34 19.14
CA ALA A 206 -8.08 6.06 19.99
C ALA A 206 -9.36 5.74 19.19
N PRO A 207 -10.10 4.65 19.51
CA PRO A 207 -11.35 4.31 18.83
C PRO A 207 -12.37 5.46 18.77
N GLU A 208 -13.25 5.47 17.76
CA GLU A 208 -14.23 6.55 17.55
C GLU A 208 -15.16 6.82 18.76
N ASN A 209 -15.44 5.77 19.53
CA ASN A 209 -16.26 5.82 20.75
C ASN A 209 -15.46 6.08 22.04
N ALA A 210 -14.12 6.12 21.99
CA ALA A 210 -13.29 6.36 23.16
C ALA A 210 -13.37 7.83 23.63
N ARG A 211 -13.41 8.03 24.94
CA ARG A 211 -13.51 9.35 25.59
C ARG A 211 -12.55 9.53 26.76
N SER A 212 -12.02 8.45 27.32
CA SER A 212 -10.99 8.52 28.35
C SER A 212 -10.10 7.26 28.39
N ILE A 213 -9.06 7.29 29.22
CA ILE A 213 -8.17 6.15 29.45
C ILE A 213 -7.98 5.84 30.94
N SER A 214 -7.69 4.58 31.26
CA SER A 214 -7.07 4.20 32.54
C SER A 214 -5.61 3.83 32.32
N LEU A 215 -4.73 4.31 33.20
CA LEU A 215 -3.32 3.90 33.30
C LEU A 215 -3.13 2.90 34.42
N TRP A 216 -2.28 1.91 34.18
CA TRP A 216 -2.04 0.78 35.06
C TRP A 216 -0.54 0.73 35.34
N LEU A 217 -0.15 1.02 36.58
CA LEU A 217 1.20 0.80 37.10
C LEU A 217 1.25 -0.63 37.62
N GLU A 218 2.09 -1.48 37.03
CA GLU A 218 2.09 -2.91 37.31
C GLU A 218 3.47 -3.41 37.75
N LEU A 219 3.46 -4.33 38.71
CA LEU A 219 4.62 -5.11 39.12
C LEU A 219 4.28 -6.60 38.92
N VAL A 220 4.85 -7.22 37.90
CA VAL A 220 4.39 -8.52 37.36
C VAL A 220 5.41 -9.63 37.64
N GLN A 221 4.95 -10.73 38.23
CA GLN A 221 5.71 -11.97 38.45
C GLN A 221 5.78 -12.83 37.17
N PRO A 222 6.81 -13.67 36.97
CA PRO A 222 6.95 -14.48 35.76
C PRO A 222 5.77 -15.42 35.50
N SER A 223 5.15 -15.97 36.55
CA SER A 223 3.99 -16.86 36.44
C SER A 223 2.73 -16.16 35.93
N SER A 224 2.66 -14.83 35.99
CA SER A 224 1.55 -14.01 35.46
C SER A 224 1.81 -13.50 34.04
N ALA A 225 3.04 -13.63 33.53
CA ALA A 225 3.43 -13.14 32.20
C ALA A 225 3.27 -14.19 31.09
N LYS A 226 3.14 -15.47 31.43
CA LYS A 226 2.87 -16.55 30.47
C LYS A 226 1.39 -16.92 30.48
N LEU A 227 0.73 -16.84 29.32
CA LEU A 227 -0.48 -17.62 29.10
C LEU A 227 -0.13 -19.11 29.20
N VAL A 228 -1.05 -19.88 29.78
CA VAL A 228 -0.88 -21.27 30.23
C VAL A 228 -0.18 -22.18 29.21
N GLU A 229 1.06 -22.55 29.51
CA GLU A 229 1.66 -23.81 29.06
C GLU A 229 2.56 -24.40 30.15
N GLU A 230 2.63 -25.72 30.16
CA GLU A 230 3.10 -26.68 31.16
C GLU A 230 4.26 -26.30 32.10
N MET A 231 4.12 -26.64 33.40
CA MET A 231 5.03 -27.56 34.11
C MET A 231 4.62 -27.77 35.59
N ARG A 232 4.43 -29.04 36.02
CA ARG A 232 4.07 -29.39 37.42
C ARG A 232 5.25 -29.44 38.42
N PHE A 233 6.47 -29.07 38.00
CA PHE A 233 7.68 -29.14 38.84
C PHE A 233 8.63 -27.93 38.66
N ALA A 234 8.10 -26.73 38.40
CA ALA A 234 8.91 -25.51 38.42
C ALA A 234 9.26 -25.12 39.87
N ALA A 235 10.54 -24.83 40.14
CA ALA A 235 10.95 -24.16 41.38
C ALA A 235 10.29 -22.77 41.45
N ALA A 236 10.02 -22.26 42.66
CA ALA A 236 9.35 -20.98 42.86
C ALA A 236 10.16 -19.83 42.22
N THR A 237 9.70 -19.34 41.08
CA THR A 237 10.30 -18.26 40.29
C THR A 237 9.75 -16.87 40.63
N ASN A 238 8.90 -16.76 41.66
CA ASN A 238 8.30 -15.51 42.08
C ASN A 238 9.14 -14.83 43.17
N ASP A 239 9.31 -13.51 43.07
CA ASP A 239 9.98 -12.71 44.10
C ASP A 239 9.08 -12.56 45.33
N MET A 240 9.55 -13.04 46.49
CA MET A 240 8.87 -12.88 47.78
C MET A 240 9.19 -11.55 48.49
N ARG A 241 10.17 -10.78 47.99
CA ARG A 241 10.60 -9.49 48.54
C ARG A 241 11.21 -8.62 47.44
N GLY A 242 11.10 -7.31 47.62
CA GLY A 242 11.64 -6.29 46.74
C GLY A 242 10.61 -5.17 46.51
N GLU A 243 11.08 -4.08 45.94
CA GLU A 243 10.31 -2.84 45.79
C GLU A 243 10.33 -2.35 44.33
N ALA A 244 9.25 -1.72 43.91
CA ALA A 244 9.20 -0.91 42.70
C ALA A 244 8.62 0.47 43.01
N PHE A 245 9.23 1.51 42.47
CA PHE A 245 8.80 2.90 42.59
C PHE A 245 8.30 3.39 41.24
N PHE A 246 7.27 4.23 41.23
CA PHE A 246 6.73 4.90 40.05
C PHE A 246 6.53 6.39 40.32
N ASP A 247 6.93 7.23 39.37
CA ASP A 247 6.98 8.69 39.49
C ASP A 247 6.99 9.37 38.10
N ASP A 248 6.79 10.68 38.01
CA ASP A 248 6.76 11.48 36.78
C ASP A 248 5.88 10.83 35.69
N ILE A 249 4.62 10.52 36.02
CA ILE A 249 3.67 10.04 35.01
C ILE A 249 3.26 11.21 34.12
N GLU A 250 3.33 11.04 32.81
CA GLU A 250 2.86 12.01 31.83
C GLU A 250 2.01 11.32 30.76
N VAL A 251 0.89 11.94 30.40
CA VAL A 251 0.07 11.56 29.24
C VAL A 251 0.06 12.69 28.25
N TRP A 252 0.51 12.40 27.03
CA TRP A 252 0.55 13.32 25.91
C TRP A 252 -0.48 12.92 24.86
N GLN A 253 -1.25 13.88 24.36
CA GLN A 253 -2.08 13.72 23.16
C GLN A 253 -1.43 14.45 21.99
N MET A 254 -1.34 13.75 20.85
CA MET A 254 -0.89 14.31 19.58
C MET A 254 -2.10 14.74 18.72
N PRO A 255 -2.00 15.79 17.89
CA PRO A 255 -3.06 16.19 16.96
C PRO A 255 -3.36 15.08 15.97
N ALA A 256 -4.63 14.72 15.82
CA ALA A 256 -5.08 13.77 14.81
C ALA A 256 -5.56 14.52 13.57
N VAL A 257 -4.85 14.34 12.46
CA VAL A 257 -5.24 14.89 11.16
C VAL A 257 -5.60 13.76 10.19
N GLU A 258 -6.78 13.87 9.60
CA GLU A 258 -7.28 12.97 8.55
C GLU A 258 -7.46 13.76 7.26
N PHE A 259 -7.05 13.16 6.15
CA PHE A 259 -7.21 13.72 4.81
C PHE A 259 -7.36 12.56 3.83
N SER A 260 -8.50 12.48 3.16
CA SER A 260 -8.79 11.41 2.20
C SER A 260 -9.79 11.87 1.14
N ALA A 261 -9.72 11.27 -0.04
CA ALA A 261 -10.78 11.41 -1.03
C ALA A 261 -11.96 10.50 -0.65
N MET A 262 -13.18 11.00 -0.77
CA MET A 262 -14.40 10.21 -0.58
C MET A 262 -14.55 9.16 -1.70
N GLY A 263 -15.37 8.13 -1.49
CA GLY A 263 -15.57 7.06 -2.48
C GLY A 263 -14.30 6.25 -2.77
N ASN A 264 -13.41 6.10 -1.78
CA ASN A 264 -12.08 5.48 -1.92
C ASN A 264 -11.19 6.15 -3.00
N GLY A 265 -11.45 7.42 -3.33
CA GLY A 265 -10.75 8.13 -4.38
C GLY A 265 -11.16 7.76 -5.81
N LEU A 266 -12.32 7.11 -6.01
CA LEU A 266 -12.86 6.87 -7.35
C LEU A 266 -13.99 7.85 -7.66
N ILE A 267 -13.75 8.73 -8.63
CA ILE A 267 -14.69 9.77 -9.04
C ILE A 267 -15.29 9.38 -10.39
N ALA A 268 -16.62 9.28 -10.43
CA ALA A 268 -17.37 8.97 -11.64
C ALA A 268 -17.18 10.06 -12.73
N PRO A 269 -17.39 9.73 -14.02
CA PRO A 269 -17.26 10.70 -15.10
C PRO A 269 -18.10 11.96 -14.86
N ALA A 270 -17.55 13.12 -15.19
CA ALA A 270 -18.17 14.45 -15.01
C ALA A 270 -18.65 14.80 -13.57
N SER A 271 -18.25 14.02 -12.56
CA SER A 271 -18.58 14.29 -11.16
C SER A 271 -17.50 15.13 -10.46
N ILE A 272 -17.86 15.79 -9.35
CA ILE A 272 -16.91 16.50 -8.49
C ILE A 272 -16.18 15.54 -7.55
N ALA A 273 -14.90 15.79 -7.29
CA ALA A 273 -14.16 15.07 -6.26
C ALA A 273 -14.42 15.72 -4.90
N GLN A 274 -14.76 14.92 -3.88
CA GLN A 274 -14.99 15.41 -2.52
C GLN A 274 -13.89 14.91 -1.59
N MET A 275 -13.23 15.83 -0.89
CA MET A 275 -12.17 15.50 0.08
C MET A 275 -12.70 15.62 1.50
N SER A 276 -12.53 14.58 2.31
CA SER A 276 -12.79 14.60 3.75
C SER A 276 -11.56 15.11 4.50
N ILE A 277 -11.75 16.10 5.38
CA ILE A 277 -10.66 16.84 6.02
C ILE A 277 -11.00 17.04 7.50
N ARG A 278 -10.17 16.50 8.40
CA ARG A 278 -10.36 16.64 9.85
C ARG A 278 -9.05 17.00 10.53
N CYS A 279 -9.11 17.87 11.53
CA CYS A 279 -7.96 18.25 12.36
C CYS A 279 -8.37 18.31 13.84
N SER A 280 -8.33 17.17 14.53
CA SER A 280 -8.59 17.09 15.96
C SER A 280 -7.35 17.51 16.74
N ASP A 281 -7.29 18.78 17.15
CA ASP A 281 -6.27 19.29 18.06
C ASP A 281 -6.96 19.87 19.31
N PRO A 282 -6.73 19.30 20.50
CA PRO A 282 -7.36 19.74 21.74
C PRO A 282 -6.89 21.13 22.22
N SER A 283 -5.80 21.67 21.67
CA SER A 283 -5.28 23.00 22.00
C SER A 283 -5.87 24.13 21.15
N MET A 284 -6.72 23.80 20.16
CA MET A 284 -7.24 24.74 19.17
C MET A 284 -8.76 24.64 18.99
N SER A 285 -9.38 25.73 18.55
CA SER A 285 -10.76 25.75 18.05
C SER A 285 -10.84 25.62 16.51
N THR A 286 -9.81 26.09 15.80
CA THR A 286 -9.71 26.03 14.33
C THR A 286 -8.25 25.84 13.88
N CYS A 287 -8.08 25.16 12.75
CA CYS A 287 -6.82 24.95 12.05
C CYS A 287 -6.93 25.50 10.62
N ASN A 288 -5.91 26.20 10.13
CA ASN A 288 -5.86 26.64 8.73
C ASN A 288 -5.30 25.53 7.85
N VAL A 289 -6.08 25.08 6.87
CA VAL A 289 -5.68 24.04 5.92
C VAL A 289 -5.53 24.66 4.53
N ALA A 290 -4.35 24.48 3.94
CA ALA A 290 -4.11 24.76 2.53
C ALA A 290 -4.08 23.45 1.75
N VAL A 291 -5.01 23.27 0.83
CA VAL A 291 -5.11 22.09 -0.04
C VAL A 291 -4.62 22.47 -1.44
N ARG A 292 -3.79 21.60 -2.03
CA ARG A 292 -3.29 21.68 -3.41
C ARG A 292 -3.55 20.35 -4.10
N VAL A 293 -4.01 20.36 -5.34
CA VAL A 293 -4.16 19.13 -6.15
C VAL A 293 -3.27 19.23 -7.38
N ARG A 294 -2.56 18.14 -7.69
CA ARG A 294 -1.72 17.96 -8.87
C ARG A 294 -2.25 16.83 -9.75
N ASP A 295 -2.04 16.92 -11.05
CA ASP A 295 -2.24 15.80 -11.97
C ASP A 295 -1.01 14.88 -12.05
N ALA A 296 -1.11 13.78 -12.81
CA ALA A 296 0.01 12.85 -13.06
C ALA A 296 1.20 13.46 -13.85
N GLY A 297 1.09 14.70 -14.32
CA GLY A 297 2.18 15.50 -14.90
C GLY A 297 2.77 16.52 -13.91
N ASP A 298 2.47 16.38 -12.61
CA ASP A 298 2.87 17.28 -11.52
C ASP A 298 2.29 18.72 -11.61
N ALA A 299 1.39 18.97 -12.56
CA ALA A 299 0.80 20.28 -12.78
C ALA A 299 -0.28 20.58 -11.72
N VAL A 300 -0.17 21.73 -11.06
CA VAL A 300 -1.14 22.15 -10.04
C VAL A 300 -2.45 22.59 -10.71
N VAL A 301 -3.48 21.74 -10.62
CA VAL A 301 -4.80 21.97 -11.22
C VAL A 301 -5.78 22.68 -10.29
N PHE A 302 -5.56 22.62 -8.97
CA PHE A 302 -6.42 23.26 -7.98
C PHE A 302 -5.65 23.64 -6.72
N THR A 303 -6.05 24.73 -6.06
CA THR A 303 -5.53 25.16 -4.75
C THR A 303 -6.60 25.95 -4.01
N GLN A 304 -6.82 25.65 -2.73
CA GLN A 304 -7.72 26.39 -1.86
C GLN A 304 -7.16 26.46 -0.43
N SER A 305 -7.54 27.48 0.34
CA SER A 305 -7.19 27.58 1.76
C SER A 305 -8.38 28.07 2.59
N PHE A 306 -8.61 27.46 3.74
CA PHE A 306 -9.77 27.71 4.61
C PHE A 306 -9.50 27.22 6.04
N ALA A 307 -10.36 27.61 6.97
CA ALA A 307 -10.31 27.15 8.35
C ALA A 307 -11.17 25.90 8.54
N VAL A 308 -10.59 24.85 9.12
CA VAL A 308 -11.24 23.62 9.56
C VAL A 308 -11.46 23.70 11.08
N PRO A 309 -12.69 23.56 11.60
CA PRO A 309 -12.95 23.48 13.04
C PRO A 309 -12.32 22.23 13.66
N ALA A 310 -11.88 22.33 14.92
CA ALA A 310 -11.14 21.25 15.57
C ALA A 310 -12.00 20.04 15.98
N ASP A 311 -13.33 20.16 15.95
CA ASP A 311 -14.30 19.20 16.50
C ASP A 311 -15.03 18.35 15.44
N ARG A 312 -14.93 18.70 14.16
CA ARG A 312 -15.67 18.04 13.06
C ARG A 312 -14.87 17.96 11.76
N ALA A 313 -15.19 16.96 10.94
CA ALA A 313 -14.73 16.92 9.57
C ALA A 313 -15.39 18.02 8.72
N VAL A 314 -14.67 18.48 7.70
CA VAL A 314 -15.13 19.40 6.66
C VAL A 314 -14.96 18.70 5.32
N THR A 315 -16.00 18.73 4.48
CA THR A 315 -15.90 18.31 3.08
C THR A 315 -15.45 19.49 2.22
N LEU A 316 -14.46 19.24 1.37
CA LEU A 316 -14.00 20.17 0.34
C LEU A 316 -14.39 19.63 -1.03
N ASP A 317 -15.24 20.36 -1.74
CA ASP A 317 -15.57 20.08 -3.14
C ASP A 317 -14.45 20.61 -4.05
N VAL A 318 -13.80 19.72 -4.78
CA VAL A 318 -12.88 20.07 -5.87
C VAL A 318 -13.71 20.27 -7.14
N PRO A 319 -13.51 21.36 -7.91
CA PRO A 319 -14.19 21.57 -9.19
C PRO A 319 -14.03 20.37 -10.14
N PRO A 320 -14.95 20.17 -11.11
CA PRO A 320 -14.81 19.10 -12.10
C PRO A 320 -13.45 19.15 -12.80
N LEU A 321 -12.69 18.07 -12.68
CA LEU A 321 -11.40 17.88 -13.34
C LEU A 321 -11.58 17.01 -14.59
N ALA A 322 -10.56 17.00 -15.46
CA ALA A 322 -10.52 16.07 -16.59
C ALA A 322 -10.38 14.61 -16.10
N THR A 323 -10.59 13.64 -16.99
CA THR A 323 -10.18 12.26 -16.73
C THR A 323 -8.68 12.22 -16.45
N GLY A 324 -8.28 11.52 -15.39
CA GLY A 324 -6.89 11.47 -14.94
C GLY A 324 -6.73 10.94 -13.52
N TRP A 325 -5.47 10.68 -13.14
CA TRP A 325 -5.07 10.47 -11.75
C TRP A 325 -4.56 11.77 -11.13
N TYR A 326 -4.85 11.97 -9.84
CA TYR A 326 -4.56 13.18 -9.10
C TYR A 326 -4.03 12.87 -7.69
N GLU A 327 -3.05 13.66 -7.24
CA GLU A 327 -2.62 13.70 -5.85
C GLU A 327 -3.00 15.04 -5.21
N ALA A 328 -3.69 14.95 -4.07
CA ALA A 328 -4.00 16.08 -3.22
C ALA A 328 -3.03 16.13 -2.03
N GLU A 329 -2.56 17.33 -1.71
CA GLU A 329 -1.72 17.67 -0.57
C GLU A 329 -2.47 18.63 0.35
N ALA A 330 -2.57 18.28 1.63
CA ALA A 330 -3.12 19.15 2.67
C ALA A 330 -2.04 19.55 3.69
N LEU A 331 -1.79 20.85 3.79
CA LEU A 331 -0.90 21.46 4.78
C LEU A 331 -1.74 22.07 5.91
N PHE A 332 -1.64 21.48 7.09
CA PHE A 332 -2.34 21.91 8.30
C PHE A 332 -1.45 22.86 9.09
N SER A 333 -1.97 24.04 9.47
CA SER A 333 -1.17 25.11 10.09
C SER A 333 -1.96 25.96 11.10
N GLN A 334 -1.23 26.52 12.07
CA GLN A 334 -1.74 27.54 12.99
C GLN A 334 -0.79 28.75 12.95
N GLY A 335 -1.26 29.88 12.41
CA GLY A 335 -0.46 31.09 12.26
C GLY A 335 0.77 30.87 11.37
N LYS A 336 1.94 30.66 11.98
CA LYS A 336 3.20 30.34 11.29
C LYS A 336 3.72 28.92 11.55
N THR A 337 3.06 28.16 12.42
CA THR A 337 3.47 26.81 12.80
C THR A 337 2.76 25.80 11.92
N GLN A 338 3.51 24.92 11.25
CA GLN A 338 2.94 23.77 10.56
C GLN A 338 2.67 22.66 11.58
N ILE A 339 1.45 22.11 11.54
CA ILE A 339 1.01 21.01 12.43
C ILE A 339 1.29 19.68 11.75
N ALA A 340 0.89 19.55 10.47
CA ALA A 340 1.03 18.33 9.70
C ALA A 340 1.02 18.58 8.19
N ARG A 341 1.46 17.58 7.44
CA ARG A 341 1.29 17.42 6.00
C ARG A 341 0.63 16.06 5.78
N LYS A 342 -0.42 16.02 4.96
CA LYS A 342 -1.05 14.77 4.52
C LYS A 342 -1.22 14.78 3.00
N LEU A 343 -1.20 13.58 2.42
CA LEU A 343 -1.46 13.33 1.01
C LEU A 343 -2.70 12.45 0.90
N ALA A 344 -3.43 12.57 -0.21
CA ALA A 344 -4.52 11.67 -0.59
C ALA A 344 -4.59 11.59 -2.12
N ARG A 345 -4.98 10.43 -2.65
CA ARG A 345 -4.99 10.13 -4.08
C ARG A 345 -6.42 9.92 -4.56
N PHE A 346 -6.69 10.29 -5.81
CA PHE A 346 -7.95 9.97 -6.46
C PHE A 346 -7.80 9.91 -7.99
N ALA A 347 -8.74 9.23 -8.65
CA ALA A 347 -8.82 9.13 -10.10
C ALA A 347 -10.21 9.55 -10.57
N VAL A 348 -10.25 10.43 -11.57
CA VAL A 348 -11.48 10.77 -12.31
C VAL A 348 -11.55 9.81 -13.50
N LEU A 349 -12.56 8.94 -13.48
CA LEU A 349 -12.68 7.86 -14.46
C LEU A 349 -13.17 8.38 -15.82
N PRO A 350 -12.72 7.79 -16.95
CA PRO A 350 -13.35 8.00 -18.25
C PRO A 350 -14.73 7.33 -18.29
N ASP A 351 -15.64 7.95 -19.04
CA ASP A 351 -16.88 7.31 -19.49
C ASP A 351 -16.53 6.34 -20.63
N ASP A 352 -16.39 5.07 -20.29
CA ASP A 352 -16.05 3.98 -21.21
C ASP A 352 -17.04 2.83 -20.96
N PRO A 353 -17.96 2.53 -21.89
CA PRO A 353 -19.01 1.52 -21.70
C PRO A 353 -18.52 0.07 -21.89
N PHE A 354 -17.22 -0.17 -22.10
CA PHE A 354 -16.65 -1.48 -22.40
C PHE A 354 -16.79 -2.51 -21.26
N GLU A 355 -17.15 -3.75 -21.62
CA GLU A 355 -17.03 -4.97 -20.80
C GLU A 355 -15.78 -5.77 -21.24
N PRO A 356 -14.92 -6.25 -20.33
CA PRO A 356 -13.62 -6.83 -20.66
C PRO A 356 -13.65 -8.34 -20.98
N ASP A 357 -14.68 -8.82 -21.68
CA ASP A 357 -14.91 -10.27 -21.89
C ASP A 357 -14.08 -10.89 -23.03
N GLU A 358 -13.53 -10.08 -23.94
CA GLU A 358 -12.76 -10.55 -25.10
C GLU A 358 -11.26 -10.78 -24.83
N PRO A 359 -10.65 -11.90 -25.28
CA PRO A 359 -9.22 -12.13 -25.19
C PRO A 359 -8.42 -11.24 -26.17
N PRO A 360 -7.22 -10.74 -25.79
CA PRO A 360 -6.56 -10.95 -24.50
C PRO A 360 -7.24 -10.18 -23.36
N ARG A 361 -7.36 -10.85 -22.21
CA ARG A 361 -8.08 -10.37 -21.03
C ARG A 361 -7.13 -9.75 -20.03
N PHE A 362 -7.57 -8.71 -19.34
CA PHE A 362 -6.78 -8.02 -18.32
C PHE A 362 -7.41 -8.21 -16.94
N GLY A 363 -6.59 -8.44 -15.92
CA GLY A 363 -7.04 -8.81 -14.57
C GLY A 363 -6.23 -8.16 -13.46
N ALA A 364 -6.52 -8.56 -12.22
CA ALA A 364 -5.78 -8.15 -11.03
C ALA A 364 -5.48 -9.37 -10.14
N SER A 365 -4.29 -9.44 -9.55
CA SER A 365 -3.90 -10.47 -8.59
C SER A 365 -3.67 -9.81 -7.23
N LEU A 366 -4.50 -10.12 -6.23
CA LEU A 366 -4.38 -9.50 -4.90
C LEU A 366 -3.41 -10.32 -4.03
N THR A 367 -2.51 -9.66 -3.32
CA THR A 367 -1.57 -10.34 -2.39
C THR A 367 -2.14 -10.64 -1.00
N ARG A 368 -3.28 -10.04 -0.64
CA ARG A 368 -3.98 -10.23 0.65
C ARG A 368 -5.51 -10.26 0.49
N ALA A 369 -6.17 -11.07 1.31
CA ALA A 369 -7.62 -11.27 1.27
C ALA A 369 -8.44 -10.13 1.91
N ASP A 370 -7.80 -9.26 2.70
CA ASP A 370 -8.42 -8.12 3.38
C ASP A 370 -8.41 -6.82 2.56
N MET A 371 -7.86 -6.86 1.34
CA MET A 371 -7.83 -5.68 0.46
C MET A 371 -9.22 -5.29 -0.07
N PRO A 372 -9.49 -3.99 -0.25
CA PRO A 372 -10.74 -3.51 -0.82
C PRO A 372 -10.82 -3.85 -2.32
N VAL A 373 -11.44 -4.98 -2.64
CA VAL A 373 -11.55 -5.53 -4.01
C VAL A 373 -12.26 -4.57 -4.97
N GLY A 374 -13.27 -3.82 -4.49
CA GLY A 374 -14.07 -2.90 -5.29
C GLY A 374 -13.24 -1.84 -6.04
N PRO A 375 -12.47 -0.98 -5.34
CA PRO A 375 -11.63 0.02 -6.00
C PRO A 375 -10.56 -0.56 -6.94
N ALA A 376 -9.96 -1.69 -6.58
CA ALA A 376 -8.99 -2.37 -7.44
C ALA A 376 -9.64 -2.83 -8.75
N LEU A 377 -10.81 -3.47 -8.65
CA LEU A 377 -11.61 -3.93 -9.80
C LEU A 377 -12.12 -2.77 -10.67
N ASP A 378 -12.65 -1.72 -10.04
CA ASP A 378 -13.22 -0.57 -10.73
C ASP A 378 -12.17 0.19 -11.54
N LEU A 379 -10.95 0.32 -11.01
CA LEU A 379 -9.82 0.88 -11.76
C LEU A 379 -9.32 -0.07 -12.83
N ALA A 380 -8.91 -1.28 -12.44
CA ALA A 380 -8.25 -2.21 -13.34
C ALA A 380 -9.13 -2.71 -14.49
N ARG A 381 -10.45 -2.51 -14.41
CA ARG A 381 -11.44 -3.03 -15.38
C ARG A 381 -11.24 -4.53 -15.59
N SER A 382 -11.04 -5.25 -14.49
CA SER A 382 -10.62 -6.64 -14.53
C SER A 382 -11.71 -7.55 -15.10
N ALA A 383 -11.34 -8.35 -16.09
CA ALA A 383 -12.09 -9.52 -16.56
C ALA A 383 -12.05 -10.67 -15.55
N PHE A 384 -10.95 -10.76 -14.79
CA PHE A 384 -10.72 -11.80 -13.79
C PHE A 384 -9.93 -11.24 -12.60
N VAL A 385 -10.12 -11.82 -11.42
CA VAL A 385 -9.37 -11.48 -10.21
C VAL A 385 -8.80 -12.75 -9.58
N VAL A 386 -7.48 -12.78 -9.37
CA VAL A 386 -6.82 -13.82 -8.57
C VAL A 386 -6.90 -13.40 -7.10
N LEU A 387 -7.67 -14.15 -6.32
CA LEU A 387 -7.85 -13.96 -4.89
C LEU A 387 -6.89 -14.88 -4.11
N PRO A 388 -6.19 -14.36 -3.10
CA PRO A 388 -5.30 -15.15 -2.26
C PRO A 388 -6.12 -15.97 -1.28
N VAL A 389 -5.85 -17.27 -1.24
CA VAL A 389 -6.37 -18.23 -0.27
C VAL A 389 -5.18 -18.93 0.40
N TRP A 390 -5.33 -19.32 1.66
CA TRP A 390 -4.26 -19.84 2.52
C TRP A 390 -3.05 -18.90 2.67
N THR A 391 -2.90 -18.39 3.88
CA THR A 391 -1.72 -17.64 4.33
C THR A 391 -1.06 -18.39 5.47
N THR A 392 0.16 -18.00 5.86
CA THR A 392 0.77 -18.45 7.13
C THR A 392 -0.15 -18.30 8.34
N ALA A 393 -1.04 -17.31 8.35
CA ALA A 393 -1.97 -17.00 9.43
C ALA A 393 -3.31 -17.78 9.37
N THR A 394 -3.58 -18.55 8.31
CA THR A 394 -4.85 -19.31 8.16
C THR A 394 -4.97 -20.40 9.23
N ASP A 395 -6.12 -20.50 9.92
CA ASP A 395 -6.36 -21.59 10.89
C ASP A 395 -7.03 -22.78 10.20
N THR A 396 -6.26 -23.85 9.99
CA THR A 396 -6.75 -25.08 9.36
C THR A 396 -7.88 -25.77 10.13
N ARG A 397 -8.13 -25.40 11.39
CA ARG A 397 -9.22 -25.93 12.22
C ARG A 397 -10.51 -25.12 12.13
N ASP A 398 -10.45 -23.88 11.62
CA ASP A 398 -11.62 -22.99 11.43
C ASP A 398 -11.60 -22.32 10.04
N ALA A 399 -11.28 -23.09 9.00
CA ALA A 399 -11.36 -22.66 7.61
C ALA A 399 -12.73 -22.06 7.23
N LYS A 400 -13.80 -22.45 7.96
CA LYS A 400 -15.15 -21.92 7.79
C LYS A 400 -15.19 -20.39 7.90
N ARG A 401 -14.49 -19.80 8.87
CA ARG A 401 -14.49 -18.34 9.07
C ARG A 401 -13.95 -17.59 7.87
N GLU A 402 -12.85 -18.06 7.28
CA GLU A 402 -12.24 -17.45 6.09
C GLU A 402 -13.13 -17.65 4.85
N ILE A 403 -13.69 -18.85 4.69
CA ILE A 403 -14.65 -19.18 3.62
C ILE A 403 -15.89 -18.27 3.69
N ASP A 404 -16.47 -18.07 4.88
CA ASP A 404 -17.67 -17.24 5.06
C ASP A 404 -17.39 -15.74 4.82
N LEU A 405 -16.14 -15.28 5.01
CA LEU A 405 -15.70 -13.92 4.65
C LEU A 405 -15.49 -13.76 3.13
N LEU A 406 -14.95 -14.78 2.45
CA LEU A 406 -14.64 -14.71 1.01
C LEU A 406 -15.88 -14.96 0.13
N ARG A 407 -16.88 -15.70 0.61
CA ARG A 407 -18.14 -15.98 -0.10
C ARG A 407 -18.86 -14.75 -0.67
N PRO A 408 -19.10 -13.65 0.08
CA PRO A 408 -19.72 -12.45 -0.49
C PRO A 408 -18.84 -11.76 -1.54
N VAL A 409 -17.51 -11.85 -1.43
CA VAL A 409 -16.59 -11.29 -2.44
C VAL A 409 -16.69 -12.06 -3.75
N VAL A 410 -16.65 -13.40 -3.71
CA VAL A 410 -16.81 -14.25 -4.90
C VAL A 410 -18.16 -14.03 -5.56
N ALA A 411 -19.25 -13.93 -4.78
CA ALA A 411 -20.57 -13.62 -5.31
C ALA A 411 -20.60 -12.24 -6.02
N GLN A 412 -19.99 -11.21 -5.42
CA GLN A 412 -19.91 -9.87 -6.01
C GLN A 412 -19.10 -9.84 -7.31
N LEU A 413 -18.04 -10.66 -7.43
CA LEU A 413 -17.28 -10.79 -8.68
C LEU A 413 -18.14 -11.42 -9.78
N LEU A 414 -18.82 -12.53 -9.49
CA LEU A 414 -19.69 -13.23 -10.43
C LEU A 414 -20.87 -12.36 -10.90
N ASP A 415 -21.53 -11.64 -9.98
CA ASP A 415 -22.60 -10.69 -10.30
C ASP A 415 -22.12 -9.56 -11.25
N ARG A 416 -20.83 -9.25 -11.23
CA ARG A 416 -20.16 -8.27 -12.10
C ARG A 416 -19.52 -8.87 -13.36
N ARG A 417 -19.74 -10.17 -13.65
CA ARG A 417 -19.10 -10.94 -14.74
C ARG A 417 -17.58 -10.99 -14.67
N VAL A 418 -17.02 -10.88 -13.47
CA VAL A 418 -15.58 -10.99 -13.22
C VAL A 418 -15.26 -12.41 -12.79
N GLU A 419 -14.37 -13.08 -13.50
CA GLU A 419 -13.98 -14.47 -13.21
C GLU A 419 -13.13 -14.53 -11.92
N PRO A 420 -13.59 -15.20 -10.85
CA PRO A 420 -12.81 -15.41 -9.65
C PRO A 420 -11.84 -16.59 -9.85
N MET A 421 -10.55 -16.34 -9.66
CA MET A 421 -9.50 -17.37 -9.63
C MET A 421 -8.88 -17.39 -8.24
N PHE A 422 -8.38 -18.52 -7.76
CA PHE A 422 -7.73 -18.60 -6.44
C PHE A 422 -6.22 -18.84 -6.54
N ARG A 423 -5.45 -18.33 -5.57
CA ARG A 423 -4.04 -18.68 -5.37
C ARG A 423 -3.80 -19.21 -3.97
N VAL A 424 -3.33 -20.45 -3.86
CA VAL A 424 -2.77 -20.99 -2.61
C VAL A 424 -1.42 -20.31 -2.38
N CYS A 425 -1.41 -19.23 -1.60
CA CYS A 425 -0.25 -18.35 -1.48
C CYS A 425 0.87 -18.99 -0.66
N GLN A 426 0.51 -19.51 0.53
CA GLN A 426 1.42 -20.13 1.49
C GLN A 426 0.77 -21.35 2.14
N VAL A 427 1.57 -22.25 2.68
CA VAL A 427 1.09 -23.30 3.58
C VAL A 427 0.74 -22.68 4.94
N PRO A 428 -0.46 -22.94 5.49
CA PRO A 428 -0.82 -22.50 6.85
C PRO A 428 0.19 -22.99 7.90
N ALA A 429 0.65 -22.09 8.79
CA ALA A 429 1.74 -22.41 9.72
C ALA A 429 1.48 -23.66 10.60
N PRO A 430 0.26 -23.99 11.07
CA PRO A 430 0.00 -25.23 11.80
C PRO A 430 0.31 -26.49 10.96
N LEU A 431 -0.07 -26.47 9.68
CA LEU A 431 0.11 -27.59 8.75
C LEU A 431 1.57 -27.72 8.29
N ALA A 432 2.24 -26.58 8.03
CA ALA A 432 3.65 -26.54 7.69
C ALA A 432 4.52 -27.15 8.83
N ASN A 433 4.22 -26.76 10.08
CA ASN A 433 4.90 -27.30 11.27
C ASN A 433 4.63 -28.80 11.48
N GLU A 434 3.40 -29.28 11.26
CA GLU A 434 3.06 -30.70 11.37
C GLU A 434 3.81 -31.56 10.34
N GLN A 435 3.83 -31.11 9.08
CA GLN A 435 4.45 -31.85 7.98
C GLN A 435 5.96 -31.58 7.82
N ARG A 436 6.52 -30.60 8.56
CA ARG A 436 7.93 -30.16 8.51
C ARG A 436 8.36 -29.68 7.13
N ILE A 437 7.54 -28.84 6.53
CA ILE A 437 7.81 -28.17 5.26
C ILE A 437 7.88 -26.65 5.46
N ASP A 438 8.46 -25.95 4.49
CA ASP A 438 8.45 -24.49 4.47
C ASP A 438 7.04 -23.96 4.26
N THR A 439 6.73 -22.79 4.82
CA THR A 439 5.45 -22.11 4.57
C THR A 439 5.36 -21.55 3.15
N ASP A 440 6.50 -21.25 2.53
CA ASP A 440 6.56 -20.64 1.20
C ASP A 440 6.67 -21.68 0.05
N ASP A 441 6.73 -22.98 0.37
CA ASP A 441 6.76 -24.07 -0.64
C ASP A 441 5.50 -24.95 -0.59
N PRO A 442 4.35 -24.49 -1.13
CA PRO A 442 3.15 -25.31 -1.22
C PRO A 442 3.33 -26.54 -2.12
N PHE A 443 4.27 -26.54 -3.07
CA PHE A 443 4.59 -27.74 -3.85
C PHE A 443 5.28 -28.84 -3.04
N ALA A 444 5.96 -28.50 -1.93
CA ALA A 444 6.42 -29.47 -0.94
C ALA A 444 5.28 -30.07 -0.11
N LEU A 445 4.17 -29.35 0.12
CA LEU A 445 2.97 -29.93 0.73
C LEU A 445 2.32 -30.95 -0.20
N PHE A 446 2.12 -30.58 -1.47
CA PHE A 446 1.52 -31.44 -2.49
C PHE A 446 2.44 -32.60 -2.95
N ALA A 447 3.69 -32.65 -2.47
CA ALA A 447 4.56 -33.82 -2.53
C ALA A 447 4.00 -35.03 -1.77
N LEU A 448 3.23 -34.74 -0.72
CA LEU A 448 2.87 -35.71 0.31
C LEU A 448 1.60 -36.45 -0.09
N GLU A 449 1.40 -37.62 0.51
CA GLU A 449 0.15 -38.39 0.37
C GLU A 449 -1.07 -37.48 0.64
N ALA A 450 -2.08 -37.55 -0.23
CA ALA A 450 -3.27 -36.69 -0.18
C ALA A 450 -3.94 -36.64 1.21
N SER A 451 -3.89 -37.75 1.95
CA SER A 451 -4.37 -37.88 3.34
C SER A 451 -3.83 -36.80 4.31
N ARG A 452 -2.66 -36.20 4.02
CA ARG A 452 -2.00 -35.20 4.88
C ARG A 452 -2.42 -33.76 4.62
N TRP A 453 -2.96 -33.45 3.45
CA TRP A 453 -3.30 -32.07 3.06
C TRP A 453 -4.72 -31.89 2.53
N GLN A 454 -5.32 -32.94 1.95
CA GLN A 454 -6.69 -32.92 1.44
C GLN A 454 -7.71 -32.50 2.51
N PRO A 455 -7.64 -32.94 3.79
CA PRO A 455 -8.60 -32.51 4.81
C PRO A 455 -8.61 -31.00 5.09
N ALA A 456 -7.50 -30.30 4.83
CA ALA A 456 -7.42 -28.84 4.97
C ALA A 456 -7.98 -28.12 3.73
N LEU A 457 -7.82 -28.69 2.53
CA LEU A 457 -8.22 -28.08 1.26
C LEU A 457 -9.67 -28.40 0.87
N GLU A 458 -10.16 -29.58 1.22
CA GLU A 458 -11.53 -30.05 0.92
C GLU A 458 -12.64 -29.06 1.32
N PRO A 459 -12.62 -28.39 2.51
CA PRO A 459 -13.61 -27.38 2.85
C PRO A 459 -13.68 -26.22 1.82
N TRP A 460 -12.54 -25.81 1.28
CA TRP A 460 -12.46 -24.75 0.27
C TRP A 460 -12.97 -25.23 -1.09
N LEU A 461 -12.59 -26.45 -1.49
CA LEU A 461 -13.06 -27.07 -2.74
C LEU A 461 -14.59 -27.28 -2.72
N LEU A 462 -15.15 -27.73 -1.59
CA LEU A 462 -16.60 -27.87 -1.42
C LEU A 462 -17.34 -26.52 -1.37
N ALA A 463 -16.70 -25.47 -0.87
CA ALA A 463 -17.30 -24.15 -0.75
C ALA A 463 -17.33 -23.35 -2.06
N PHE A 464 -16.32 -23.54 -2.93
CA PHE A 464 -16.07 -22.70 -4.10
C PHE A 464 -15.90 -23.48 -5.42
N GLY A 465 -15.72 -24.80 -5.41
CA GLY A 465 -15.37 -25.60 -6.59
C GLY A 465 -16.44 -25.70 -7.70
N GLN A 466 -17.64 -25.17 -7.46
CA GLN A 466 -18.68 -24.97 -8.48
C GLN A 466 -18.61 -23.59 -9.17
N GLN A 467 -17.77 -22.69 -8.66
CA GLN A 467 -17.66 -21.28 -9.04
C GLN A 467 -16.23 -20.87 -9.44
N VAL A 468 -15.22 -21.57 -8.91
CA VAL A 468 -13.78 -21.34 -9.14
C VAL A 468 -13.15 -22.64 -9.60
N ASP A 469 -12.83 -22.73 -10.89
CA ASP A 469 -12.16 -23.86 -11.52
C ASP A 469 -10.63 -23.67 -11.64
N GLN A 470 -10.15 -22.43 -11.65
CA GLN A 470 -8.73 -22.09 -11.77
C GLN A 470 -8.05 -21.78 -10.42
N TRP A 471 -6.99 -22.54 -10.11
CA TRP A 471 -6.28 -22.52 -8.82
C TRP A 471 -4.76 -22.49 -9.02
N PHE A 472 -4.12 -21.35 -8.75
CA PHE A 472 -2.67 -21.19 -8.74
C PHE A 472 -2.06 -21.73 -7.45
N ILE A 473 -0.89 -22.37 -7.55
CA ILE A 473 -0.15 -22.91 -6.42
C ILE A 473 1.16 -22.15 -6.26
N GLY A 474 1.33 -21.44 -5.14
CA GLY A 474 2.49 -20.61 -4.85
C GLY A 474 2.39 -19.16 -5.34
N ASN A 475 3.22 -18.30 -4.73
CA ASN A 475 3.41 -16.90 -5.11
C ASN A 475 4.60 -16.72 -6.07
N ASP A 476 5.70 -17.41 -5.82
CA ASP A 476 6.97 -17.18 -6.51
C ASP A 476 7.21 -18.20 -7.64
N PRO A 477 8.03 -17.86 -8.66
CA PRO A 477 8.46 -18.79 -9.69
C PRO A 477 8.98 -20.11 -9.13
N VAL A 478 8.49 -21.22 -9.70
CA VAL A 478 9.00 -22.55 -9.35
C VAL A 478 10.34 -22.81 -10.04
N ASP A 479 11.29 -23.38 -9.30
CA ASP A 479 12.59 -23.84 -9.80
C ASP A 479 12.42 -24.87 -10.93
N ALA A 480 12.86 -24.52 -12.14
CA ALA A 480 12.75 -25.36 -13.33
C ALA A 480 13.55 -26.68 -13.23
N THR A 481 14.53 -26.75 -12.33
CA THR A 481 15.32 -27.97 -12.07
C THR A 481 14.60 -28.97 -11.16
N ARG A 482 13.45 -28.60 -10.58
CA ARG A 482 12.64 -29.47 -9.72
C ARG A 482 12.05 -30.62 -10.55
N ALA A 483 12.72 -31.77 -10.51
CA ALA A 483 12.19 -33.03 -11.03
C ALA A 483 10.81 -33.34 -10.44
N ASP A 484 10.00 -34.09 -11.19
CA ASP A 484 8.64 -34.57 -10.86
C ASP A 484 7.47 -33.53 -10.86
N LEU A 485 7.71 -32.26 -11.20
CA LEU A 485 6.66 -31.22 -11.25
C LEU A 485 5.39 -31.61 -12.01
N HIS A 486 5.51 -32.26 -13.16
CA HIS A 486 4.35 -32.73 -13.95
C HIS A 486 3.47 -33.70 -13.13
N GLN A 487 4.08 -34.61 -12.36
CA GLN A 487 3.36 -35.59 -11.52
C GLN A 487 2.65 -34.92 -10.34
N ARG A 488 3.25 -33.85 -9.77
CA ARG A 488 2.62 -33.07 -8.70
C ARG A 488 1.37 -32.37 -9.20
N ILE A 489 1.47 -31.71 -10.36
CA ILE A 489 0.35 -30.99 -10.98
C ILE A 489 -0.81 -31.96 -11.28
N ASP A 490 -0.52 -33.10 -11.90
CA ASP A 490 -1.51 -34.16 -12.17
C ASP A 490 -2.15 -34.69 -10.88
N SER A 491 -1.37 -34.84 -9.81
CA SER A 491 -1.85 -35.32 -8.50
C SER A 491 -2.78 -34.31 -7.81
N VAL A 492 -2.42 -33.02 -7.82
CA VAL A 492 -3.26 -31.93 -7.30
C VAL A 492 -4.55 -31.81 -8.11
N ALA A 493 -4.46 -31.79 -9.44
CA ALA A 493 -5.60 -31.75 -10.33
C ALA A 493 -6.53 -32.96 -10.10
N THR A 494 -5.97 -34.16 -9.93
CA THR A 494 -6.73 -35.39 -9.65
C THR A 494 -7.46 -35.35 -8.32
N ALA A 495 -6.86 -34.78 -7.27
CA ALA A 495 -7.57 -34.56 -6.00
C ALA A 495 -8.68 -33.51 -6.15
N MET A 496 -8.41 -32.39 -6.84
CA MET A 496 -9.40 -31.34 -7.07
C MET A 496 -10.59 -31.81 -7.93
N ARG A 497 -10.39 -32.76 -8.86
CA ARG A 497 -11.45 -33.39 -9.68
C ARG A 497 -12.56 -34.08 -8.86
N THR A 498 -12.34 -34.34 -7.57
CA THR A 498 -13.39 -34.86 -6.67
C THR A 498 -14.50 -33.85 -6.36
N ALA A 499 -14.21 -32.55 -6.48
CA ALA A 499 -15.13 -31.45 -6.16
C ALA A 499 -15.30 -30.43 -7.30
N ILE A 500 -14.32 -30.33 -8.22
CA ILE A 500 -14.30 -29.38 -9.34
C ILE A 500 -14.47 -30.13 -10.67
N ALA A 501 -15.38 -29.66 -11.53
CA ALA A 501 -15.62 -30.23 -12.84
C ALA A 501 -14.56 -29.76 -13.87
N GLY A 502 -13.34 -30.29 -13.78
CA GLY A 502 -12.23 -29.96 -14.69
C GLY A 502 -11.33 -28.83 -14.19
N PRO A 503 -10.67 -28.99 -13.02
CA PRO A 503 -9.83 -27.96 -12.42
C PRO A 503 -8.61 -27.62 -13.27
N ALA A 504 -8.33 -26.33 -13.41
CA ALA A 504 -7.11 -25.81 -14.01
C ALA A 504 -6.12 -25.41 -12.91
N VAL A 505 -5.11 -26.24 -12.67
CA VAL A 505 -3.99 -25.89 -11.79
C VAL A 505 -3.11 -24.85 -12.48
N GLY A 506 -2.74 -23.79 -11.78
CA GLY A 506 -1.86 -22.73 -12.26
C GLY A 506 -0.46 -22.83 -11.64
N LEU A 507 0.57 -22.74 -12.49
CA LEU A 507 1.98 -22.80 -12.09
C LEU A 507 2.67 -21.45 -12.31
N PRO A 508 3.16 -20.76 -11.25
CA PRO A 508 4.04 -19.61 -11.39
C PRO A 508 5.40 -20.05 -11.95
N TRP A 509 5.89 -19.36 -12.98
CA TRP A 509 7.07 -19.75 -13.74
C TRP A 509 7.98 -18.55 -14.02
N SER A 510 9.28 -18.81 -14.07
CA SER A 510 10.30 -17.80 -14.39
C SER A 510 10.37 -17.60 -15.90
N PRO A 511 10.25 -16.38 -16.42
CA PRO A 511 10.27 -16.14 -17.86
C PRO A 511 11.65 -16.34 -18.51
N ASP A 512 12.72 -16.39 -17.73
CA ASP A 512 14.07 -16.69 -18.23
C ASP A 512 14.36 -18.21 -18.35
N GLU A 513 13.47 -19.09 -17.86
CA GLU A 513 13.65 -20.54 -17.82
C GLU A 513 12.89 -21.27 -18.94
N GLU A 514 13.58 -22.07 -19.76
CA GLU A 514 12.92 -22.90 -20.78
C GLU A 514 11.98 -23.94 -20.14
N LEU A 515 10.78 -24.12 -20.70
CA LEU A 515 9.79 -25.05 -20.17
C LEU A 515 10.18 -26.52 -20.50
N PRO A 516 10.33 -27.43 -19.51
CA PRO A 516 10.64 -28.83 -19.78
C PRO A 516 9.56 -29.52 -20.63
N PRO A 517 9.92 -30.32 -21.67
CA PRO A 517 8.93 -30.90 -22.58
C PRO A 517 7.86 -31.80 -21.94
N GLU A 518 8.19 -32.48 -20.84
CA GLU A 518 7.22 -33.27 -20.07
C GLU A 518 6.17 -32.38 -19.40
N LEU A 519 6.59 -31.22 -18.89
CA LEU A 519 5.72 -30.25 -18.24
C LEU A 519 4.86 -29.49 -19.27
N GLU A 520 5.44 -29.14 -20.42
CA GLU A 520 4.69 -28.61 -21.57
C GLU A 520 3.56 -29.57 -22.01
N ALA A 521 3.85 -30.86 -22.10
CA ALA A 521 2.87 -31.87 -22.48
C ALA A 521 1.72 -31.97 -21.46
N THR A 522 2.02 -32.04 -20.15
CA THR A 522 1.01 -32.04 -19.08
C THR A 522 0.16 -30.75 -19.10
N ILE A 523 0.78 -29.57 -19.22
CA ILE A 523 0.07 -28.29 -19.27
C ILE A 523 -0.90 -28.25 -20.46
N THR A 524 -0.45 -28.71 -21.62
CA THR A 524 -1.23 -28.74 -22.86
C THR A 524 -2.38 -29.75 -22.81
N ALA A 525 -2.13 -30.96 -22.28
CA ALA A 525 -3.09 -32.06 -22.26
C ALA A 525 -4.23 -31.85 -21.25
N ASP A 526 -3.90 -31.59 -19.99
CA ASP A 526 -4.86 -31.54 -18.87
C ASP A 526 -5.38 -30.12 -18.58
N ARG A 527 -5.09 -29.18 -19.48
CA ARG A 527 -5.62 -27.81 -19.52
C ARG A 527 -5.20 -26.96 -18.31
N HIS A 528 -3.95 -27.09 -17.89
CA HIS A 528 -3.36 -26.27 -16.81
C HIS A 528 -2.84 -24.92 -17.34
N THR A 529 -2.57 -23.99 -16.42
CA THR A 529 -2.16 -22.61 -16.74
C THR A 529 -0.70 -22.39 -16.36
N LEU A 530 0.08 -21.78 -17.26
CA LEU A 530 1.41 -21.26 -16.96
C LEU A 530 1.28 -19.75 -16.67
N GLU A 531 1.66 -19.33 -15.46
CA GLU A 531 1.75 -17.92 -15.09
C GLU A 531 3.21 -17.47 -15.14
N LEU A 532 3.58 -16.71 -16.18
CA LEU A 532 4.86 -16.02 -16.22
C LEU A 532 4.84 -14.89 -15.19
N VAL A 533 5.75 -14.97 -14.21
CA VAL A 533 5.93 -13.91 -13.22
C VAL A 533 6.83 -12.83 -13.83
N VAL A 534 6.21 -11.74 -14.26
CA VAL A 534 6.89 -10.62 -14.91
C VAL A 534 7.37 -9.68 -13.82
N ASP A 535 8.56 -9.98 -13.31
CA ASP A 535 9.23 -9.20 -12.28
C ASP A 535 9.92 -7.94 -12.87
N PRO A 536 10.58 -7.11 -12.03
CA PRO A 536 11.39 -5.98 -12.49
C PRO A 536 12.64 -6.30 -13.32
N ALA A 537 13.12 -7.54 -13.34
CA ALA A 537 14.29 -7.95 -14.11
C ALA A 537 13.92 -8.38 -15.55
N TRP A 538 12.63 -8.57 -15.83
CA TRP A 538 12.05 -8.88 -17.12
C TRP A 538 12.69 -8.13 -18.29
N ARG A 539 12.95 -8.87 -19.37
CA ARG A 539 13.44 -8.35 -20.64
C ARG A 539 12.50 -8.77 -21.74
N GLU A 540 12.30 -7.91 -22.73
CA GLU A 540 11.48 -8.20 -23.92
C GLU A 540 11.84 -9.55 -24.59
N SER A 541 13.13 -9.89 -24.64
CA SER A 541 13.63 -11.17 -25.19
C SER A 541 13.17 -12.42 -24.42
N ALA A 542 12.84 -12.31 -23.13
CA ALA A 542 12.36 -13.46 -22.34
C ALA A 542 10.97 -13.92 -22.83
N ALA A 543 10.14 -12.98 -23.28
CA ALA A 543 8.84 -13.26 -23.88
C ALA A 543 8.94 -14.03 -25.21
N GLU A 544 10.06 -13.90 -25.94
CA GLU A 544 10.24 -14.54 -27.24
C GLU A 544 10.31 -16.06 -27.15
N ILE A 545 10.78 -16.60 -26.01
CA ILE A 545 10.85 -18.04 -25.71
C ILE A 545 9.47 -18.69 -25.78
N TYR A 546 8.41 -17.95 -25.42
CA TYR A 546 7.03 -18.45 -25.34
C TYR A 546 6.16 -18.05 -26.54
N GLN A 547 6.74 -17.42 -27.59
CA GLN A 547 5.98 -17.08 -28.79
C GLN A 547 5.44 -18.35 -29.48
N GLY A 548 4.13 -18.43 -29.62
CA GLY A 548 3.45 -19.59 -30.21
C GLY A 548 3.11 -20.71 -29.22
N PHE A 549 3.46 -20.58 -27.93
CA PHE A 549 2.87 -21.40 -26.87
C PHE A 549 1.34 -21.27 -26.94
N PRO A 550 0.56 -22.37 -26.87
CA PRO A 550 -0.79 -22.41 -27.45
C PRO A 550 -1.71 -21.30 -26.92
N SER A 551 -2.09 -20.41 -27.84
CA SER A 551 -2.96 -19.22 -27.69
C SER A 551 -4.43 -19.59 -27.45
N ASN A 552 -4.65 -20.56 -26.56
CA ASN A 552 -5.92 -21.15 -26.15
C ASN A 552 -6.11 -20.92 -24.64
N ALA A 553 -6.00 -19.65 -24.23
CA ALA A 553 -6.40 -19.10 -22.94
C ALA A 553 -5.60 -19.54 -21.70
N ARG A 554 -4.33 -19.99 -21.82
CA ARG A 554 -3.56 -20.56 -20.69
C ARG A 554 -2.10 -20.11 -20.54
N GLY A 555 -1.61 -19.26 -21.43
CA GLY A 555 -0.46 -18.41 -21.12
C GLY A 555 -0.96 -17.17 -20.40
N MET A 556 -0.58 -17.02 -19.13
CA MET A 556 -0.90 -15.85 -18.31
C MET A 556 0.38 -15.12 -17.90
N ALA A 557 0.33 -13.80 -17.78
CA ALA A 557 1.35 -13.00 -17.10
C ALA A 557 0.81 -12.37 -15.83
N ARG A 558 1.65 -12.29 -14.80
CA ARG A 558 1.45 -11.43 -13.62
C ARG A 558 2.57 -10.41 -13.56
N ILE A 559 2.22 -9.15 -13.78
CA ILE A 559 3.13 -8.01 -13.72
C ILE A 559 3.29 -7.59 -12.25
N VAL A 560 4.48 -7.83 -11.70
CA VAL A 560 4.85 -7.39 -10.35
C VAL A 560 5.35 -5.94 -10.44
N PRO A 561 4.74 -4.97 -9.72
CA PRO A 561 5.23 -3.58 -9.72
C PRO A 561 6.63 -3.48 -9.10
N LEU A 562 7.39 -2.44 -9.45
CA LEU A 562 8.60 -2.11 -8.69
C LEU A 562 8.22 -1.81 -7.23
N SER A 563 9.13 -2.10 -6.29
CA SER A 563 8.89 -1.82 -4.87
C SER A 563 8.67 -0.32 -4.63
N ALA A 564 7.72 0.03 -3.77
CA ALA A 564 7.41 1.42 -3.45
C ALA A 564 8.66 2.18 -2.95
N GLY A 565 8.89 3.38 -3.48
CA GLY A 565 10.04 4.22 -3.15
C GLY A 565 11.39 3.80 -3.78
N SER A 566 11.44 2.76 -4.62
CA SER A 566 12.62 2.45 -5.44
C SER A 566 12.85 3.48 -6.55
N VAL A 567 11.75 3.99 -7.11
CA VAL A 567 11.63 5.10 -8.08
C VAL A 567 10.43 5.96 -7.67
N ASP A 568 10.17 7.06 -8.37
CA ASP A 568 8.91 7.80 -8.19
C ASP A 568 7.71 7.04 -8.76
N ASP A 569 6.50 7.34 -8.27
CA ASP A 569 5.29 6.58 -8.65
C ASP A 569 4.88 6.77 -10.12
N ARG A 570 5.35 7.81 -10.81
CA ARG A 570 5.11 7.99 -12.26
C ARG A 570 6.00 7.06 -13.06
N GLU A 571 7.28 7.00 -12.72
CA GLU A 571 8.22 6.03 -13.29
C GLU A 571 7.76 4.59 -13.03
N ARG A 572 7.32 4.30 -11.81
CA ARG A 572 6.76 3.00 -11.40
C ARG A 572 5.57 2.56 -12.24
N ALA A 573 4.65 3.49 -12.51
CA ALA A 573 3.48 3.24 -13.35
C ALA A 573 3.84 3.10 -14.86
N ILE A 574 4.86 3.82 -15.35
CA ILE A 574 5.34 3.70 -16.74
C ILE A 574 6.07 2.37 -16.97
N ASP A 575 6.97 1.96 -16.06
CA ASP A 575 7.67 0.67 -16.12
C ASP A 575 6.69 -0.51 -16.14
N LEU A 576 5.74 -0.51 -15.20
CA LEU A 576 4.67 -1.50 -15.15
C LEU A 576 3.84 -1.53 -16.44
N ALA A 577 3.60 -0.36 -17.04
CA ALA A 577 2.87 -0.27 -18.30
C ALA A 577 3.64 -0.86 -19.48
N LEU A 578 4.94 -0.59 -19.59
CA LEU A 578 5.80 -1.11 -20.64
C LEU A 578 5.94 -2.65 -20.53
N ARG A 579 6.19 -3.18 -19.33
CA ARG A 579 6.26 -4.64 -19.11
C ARG A 579 4.92 -5.35 -19.40
N ALA A 580 3.80 -4.70 -19.10
CA ALA A 580 2.47 -5.21 -19.48
C ALA A 580 2.23 -5.22 -21.00
N ILE A 581 2.68 -4.17 -21.71
CA ILE A 581 2.62 -4.09 -23.17
C ILE A 581 3.50 -5.17 -23.81
N ASP A 582 4.72 -5.40 -23.31
CA ASP A 582 5.60 -6.45 -23.84
C ASP A 582 5.04 -7.86 -23.59
N ALA A 583 4.46 -8.12 -22.41
CA ALA A 583 3.77 -9.37 -22.10
C ALA A 583 2.54 -9.62 -23.01
N TRP A 584 1.76 -8.57 -23.31
CA TRP A 584 0.66 -8.62 -24.27
C TRP A 584 1.16 -8.82 -25.72
N ARG A 585 2.25 -8.15 -26.11
CA ARG A 585 2.90 -8.26 -27.43
C ARG A 585 3.36 -9.70 -27.71
N ALA A 586 3.82 -10.42 -26.68
CA ALA A 586 4.21 -11.83 -26.76
C ALA A 586 3.04 -12.78 -27.11
N GLY A 587 1.79 -12.32 -27.03
CA GLY A 587 0.60 -13.07 -27.43
C GLY A 587 -0.13 -13.78 -26.28
N LEU A 588 0.19 -13.45 -25.02
CA LEU A 588 -0.48 -13.99 -23.85
C LEU A 588 -1.96 -13.58 -23.80
N ASP A 589 -2.83 -14.54 -23.49
CA ASP A 589 -4.30 -14.35 -23.50
C ASP A 589 -4.85 -13.76 -22.19
N ALA A 590 -4.04 -13.76 -21.13
CA ALA A 590 -4.38 -13.18 -19.83
C ALA A 590 -3.18 -12.41 -19.27
N VAL A 591 -3.38 -11.15 -18.87
CA VAL A 591 -2.35 -10.34 -18.19
C VAL A 591 -2.97 -9.76 -16.92
N SER A 592 -2.27 -9.85 -15.78
CA SER A 592 -2.74 -9.31 -14.50
C SER A 592 -1.71 -8.38 -13.87
N VAL A 593 -2.18 -7.35 -13.17
CA VAL A 593 -1.35 -6.55 -12.28
C VAL A 593 -1.37 -7.17 -10.88
N GLU A 594 -0.21 -7.32 -10.26
CA GLU A 594 -0.17 -7.61 -8.83
C GLU A 594 -0.53 -6.34 -8.04
N VAL A 595 -1.63 -6.42 -7.30
CA VAL A 595 -2.10 -5.36 -6.41
C VAL A 595 -1.52 -5.65 -5.03
N THR A 596 -0.50 -4.88 -4.65
CA THR A 596 0.06 -4.93 -3.30
C THR A 596 -0.68 -3.96 -2.39
N ALA A 597 -1.03 -4.42 -1.19
CA ALA A 597 -1.24 -3.49 -0.09
C ALA A 597 0.15 -2.99 0.32
N GLU A 598 0.51 -1.77 -0.07
CA GLU A 598 1.78 -1.16 0.33
C GLU A 598 1.84 -1.06 1.87
N GLU A 599 2.57 -1.97 2.52
CA GLU A 599 2.73 -1.97 3.98
C GLU A 599 3.47 -0.70 4.41
N GLY A 600 2.72 0.23 5.03
CA GLY A 600 3.23 1.55 5.42
C GLY A 600 2.89 2.69 4.46
N SER A 601 2.14 2.46 3.37
CA SER A 601 1.61 3.57 2.56
C SER A 601 0.47 4.28 3.29
N LEU A 602 0.83 5.44 3.83
CA LEU A 602 -0.05 6.30 4.62
C LEU A 602 -0.94 7.21 3.75
N ILE A 603 -0.96 7.01 2.43
CA ILE A 603 -1.66 7.87 1.47
C ILE A 603 -2.99 7.21 1.04
N PRO A 604 -4.15 7.71 1.49
CA PRO A 604 -5.43 7.08 1.15
C PRO A 604 -5.80 7.33 -0.32
N GLY A 605 -6.32 6.31 -0.98
CA GLY A 605 -6.75 6.36 -2.38
C GLY A 605 -5.95 5.43 -3.29
N PRO A 606 -6.22 5.43 -4.60
CA PRO A 606 -5.60 4.49 -5.52
C PRO A 606 -4.16 4.87 -5.90
N PRO A 607 -3.24 3.90 -5.99
CA PRO A 607 -1.89 4.13 -6.50
C PRO A 607 -1.90 4.36 -8.02
N MET A 608 -0.87 5.02 -8.55
CA MET A 608 -0.85 5.47 -9.95
C MET A 608 -0.82 4.31 -10.95
N GLU A 609 -0.24 3.16 -10.57
CA GLU A 609 -0.16 1.95 -11.39
C GLU A 609 -1.55 1.45 -11.79
N LEU A 610 -2.54 1.53 -10.90
CA LEU A 610 -3.90 1.07 -11.22
C LEU A 610 -4.63 2.02 -12.18
N ALA A 611 -4.25 3.30 -12.20
CA ALA A 611 -4.75 4.25 -13.19
C ALA A 611 -4.10 4.02 -14.57
N ALA A 612 -2.79 3.74 -14.61
CA ALA A 612 -2.10 3.28 -15.82
C ALA A 612 -2.69 1.96 -16.35
N TRP A 613 -2.83 0.97 -15.47
CA TRP A 613 -3.38 -0.35 -15.79
C TRP A 613 -4.78 -0.28 -16.38
N ARG A 614 -5.62 0.65 -15.90
CA ARG A 614 -6.92 0.94 -16.51
C ARG A 614 -6.79 1.19 -18.02
N GLN A 615 -5.88 2.07 -18.45
CA GLN A 615 -5.75 2.41 -19.87
C GLN A 615 -5.18 1.24 -20.68
N ILE A 616 -4.24 0.47 -20.12
CA ILE A 616 -3.71 -0.72 -20.79
C ILE A 616 -4.86 -1.72 -21.02
N SER A 617 -5.59 -2.05 -19.96
CA SER A 617 -6.77 -2.92 -19.99
C SER A 617 -7.82 -2.42 -20.99
N THR A 618 -8.24 -1.15 -20.90
CA THR A 618 -9.26 -0.59 -21.78
C THR A 618 -8.80 -0.25 -23.20
N ARG A 619 -7.51 -0.31 -23.53
CA ARG A 619 -7.01 -0.05 -24.91
C ARG A 619 -6.42 -1.28 -25.59
N LEU A 620 -6.09 -2.35 -24.87
CA LEU A 620 -5.50 -3.57 -25.45
C LEU A 620 -6.42 -4.81 -25.35
N CYS A 621 -7.42 -4.81 -24.46
CA CYS A 621 -8.39 -5.91 -24.38
C CYS A 621 -9.16 -6.09 -25.70
N GLY A 622 -9.39 -7.35 -26.10
CA GLY A 622 -10.00 -7.69 -27.40
C GLY A 622 -9.15 -7.35 -28.64
N ARG A 623 -7.89 -6.96 -28.48
CA ARG A 623 -6.95 -6.64 -29.58
C ARG A 623 -5.67 -7.47 -29.48
N ARG A 624 -5.18 -8.00 -30.60
CA ARG A 624 -3.91 -8.72 -30.70
C ARG A 624 -2.88 -7.94 -31.51
N PHE A 625 -1.61 -8.08 -31.14
CA PHE A 625 -0.48 -7.52 -31.87
C PHE A 625 -0.41 -8.05 -33.31
N ILE A 626 -0.15 -7.16 -34.29
CA ILE A 626 0.05 -7.50 -35.71
C ILE A 626 1.50 -7.22 -36.14
N ALA A 627 2.02 -6.06 -35.74
CA ALA A 627 3.13 -5.44 -36.43
C ALA A 627 3.78 -4.35 -35.59
N GLU A 628 5.11 -4.30 -35.61
CA GLU A 628 5.82 -3.06 -35.29
C GLU A 628 5.89 -2.19 -36.55
N ILE A 629 5.58 -0.89 -36.39
CA ILE A 629 5.45 0.07 -37.49
C ILE A 629 6.64 1.03 -37.47
N PRO A 630 7.41 1.15 -38.56
CA PRO A 630 8.56 2.06 -38.59
C PRO A 630 8.07 3.51 -38.67
N VAL A 631 8.01 4.19 -37.51
CA VAL A 631 7.57 5.59 -37.42
C VAL A 631 8.77 6.54 -37.52
N GLN A 632 9.67 6.50 -36.53
CA GLN A 632 10.90 7.30 -36.43
C GLN A 632 11.92 6.54 -35.56
N GLN A 633 13.22 6.80 -35.75
CA GLN A 633 14.27 6.24 -34.88
C GLN A 633 14.07 6.66 -33.42
N GLY A 634 14.17 5.72 -32.49
CA GLY A 634 13.99 5.96 -31.04
C GLY A 634 12.52 6.07 -30.59
N VAL A 635 11.56 5.78 -31.48
CA VAL A 635 10.14 5.70 -31.15
C VAL A 635 9.61 4.32 -31.53
N ARG A 636 9.16 3.57 -30.53
CA ARG A 636 8.47 2.29 -30.70
C ARG A 636 7.03 2.56 -31.08
N ALA A 637 6.50 1.79 -32.03
CA ALA A 637 5.10 1.87 -32.45
C ALA A 637 4.53 0.48 -32.77
N LEU A 638 3.64 -0.03 -31.90
CA LEU A 638 3.01 -1.34 -32.05
C LEU A 638 1.59 -1.20 -32.59
N LEU A 639 1.30 -1.82 -33.73
CA LEU A 639 -0.03 -1.94 -34.31
C LEU A 639 -0.72 -3.19 -33.79
N ALA A 640 -1.96 -3.02 -33.32
CA ALA A 640 -2.85 -4.10 -32.97
C ALA A 640 -4.26 -3.88 -33.52
N ASP A 641 -5.01 -4.97 -33.62
CA ASP A 641 -6.36 -5.00 -34.17
C ASP A 641 -7.15 -6.16 -33.54
N GLY A 642 -8.47 -6.12 -33.67
CA GLY A 642 -9.37 -7.09 -33.08
C GLY A 642 -10.81 -6.60 -33.10
N ALA A 643 -11.68 -7.10 -32.22
CA ALA A 643 -13.11 -6.74 -32.28
C ALA A 643 -13.37 -5.28 -31.92
N ARG A 644 -12.46 -4.66 -31.16
CA ARG A 644 -12.44 -3.20 -30.90
C ARG A 644 -11.81 -2.36 -32.01
N GLY A 645 -11.49 -2.96 -33.17
CA GLY A 645 -10.78 -2.32 -34.26
C GLY A 645 -9.33 -1.94 -33.92
N THR A 646 -8.72 -1.16 -34.79
CA THR A 646 -7.26 -0.96 -34.83
C THR A 646 -6.77 0.13 -33.85
N VAL A 647 -5.67 -0.15 -33.17
CA VAL A 647 -4.92 0.77 -32.29
C VAL A 647 -3.44 0.77 -32.65
N LEU A 648 -2.80 1.95 -32.53
CA LEU A 648 -1.36 2.11 -32.56
C LEU A 648 -0.88 2.57 -31.18
N VAL A 649 -0.02 1.79 -30.53
CA VAL A 649 0.61 2.10 -29.24
C VAL A 649 1.98 2.69 -29.50
N MET A 650 2.29 3.88 -29.00
CA MET A 650 3.58 4.55 -29.24
C MET A 650 4.24 5.05 -27.96
N TRP A 651 5.58 4.95 -27.90
CA TRP A 651 6.41 5.57 -26.86
C TRP A 651 7.83 5.83 -27.36
N SER A 652 8.55 6.73 -26.68
CA SER A 652 9.95 7.03 -26.93
C SER A 652 10.86 6.13 -26.10
N GLU A 653 11.90 5.57 -26.71
CA GLU A 653 12.99 4.87 -26.03
C GLU A 653 14.07 5.86 -25.53
N GLY A 654 14.02 7.13 -25.94
CA GLY A 654 15.04 8.15 -25.67
C GLY A 654 15.02 8.78 -24.27
N GLY A 655 14.21 8.26 -23.33
CA GLY A 655 14.00 8.82 -22.00
C GLY A 655 12.79 9.76 -21.91
N ASP A 656 12.73 10.61 -20.88
CA ASP A 656 11.56 11.47 -20.59
C ASP A 656 11.33 12.64 -21.57
N ALA A 657 12.28 12.91 -22.47
CA ALA A 657 12.13 14.00 -23.44
C ALA A 657 11.02 13.68 -24.46
N GLU A 658 10.04 14.57 -24.59
CA GLU A 658 9.03 14.49 -25.64
C GLU A 658 9.69 14.65 -27.03
N VAL A 659 9.34 13.74 -27.93
CA VAL A 659 9.76 13.76 -29.33
C VAL A 659 8.55 14.07 -30.19
N GLU A 660 8.65 15.08 -31.06
CA GLU A 660 7.63 15.34 -32.07
C GLU A 660 7.67 14.24 -33.13
N VAL A 661 6.55 13.54 -33.29
CA VAL A 661 6.37 12.43 -34.23
C VAL A 661 5.34 12.82 -35.27
N ALA A 662 5.73 12.80 -36.56
CA ALA A 662 4.86 13.08 -37.69
C ALA A 662 4.67 11.83 -38.55
N VAL A 663 3.44 11.30 -38.61
CA VAL A 663 3.12 10.03 -39.28
C VAL A 663 1.76 10.07 -39.96
N ASP A 664 1.69 9.63 -41.21
CA ASP A 664 0.41 9.41 -41.89
C ASP A 664 -0.23 8.11 -41.37
N LEU A 665 -1.48 8.21 -40.93
CA LEU A 665 -2.29 7.13 -40.35
C LEU A 665 -3.65 7.01 -41.07
N GLY A 666 -3.85 7.74 -42.17
CA GLY A 666 -5.12 7.85 -42.88
C GLY A 666 -5.60 9.29 -43.09
N THR A 667 -6.76 9.44 -43.71
CA THR A 667 -7.34 10.73 -44.12
C THR A 667 -8.34 11.32 -43.12
N THR A 668 -8.61 10.63 -42.02
CA THR A 668 -9.55 11.00 -40.96
C THR A 668 -8.82 11.39 -39.67
N ALA A 669 -9.44 12.23 -38.85
CA ALA A 669 -8.90 12.51 -37.51
C ALA A 669 -8.89 11.25 -36.64
N VAL A 670 -7.85 11.12 -35.82
CA VAL A 670 -7.62 9.97 -34.92
C VAL A 670 -7.78 10.39 -33.46
N ALA A 671 -8.17 9.44 -32.60
CA ALA A 671 -8.27 9.67 -31.15
C ALA A 671 -6.98 9.24 -30.47
N CYS A 672 -6.37 10.13 -29.70
CA CYS A 672 -5.13 9.92 -28.96
C CYS A 672 -5.45 9.93 -27.45
N THR A 673 -4.99 8.93 -26.70
CA THR A 673 -5.17 8.83 -25.23
C THR A 673 -3.84 8.51 -24.57
N ASP A 674 -3.44 9.27 -23.55
CA ASP A 674 -2.23 8.98 -22.77
C ASP A 674 -2.46 7.87 -21.71
N LEU A 675 -1.38 7.41 -21.07
CA LEU A 675 -1.42 6.41 -20.01
C LEU A 675 -2.32 6.79 -18.81
N TRP A 676 -2.67 8.07 -18.65
CA TRP A 676 -3.50 8.57 -17.54
C TRP A 676 -4.97 8.70 -17.94
N GLY A 677 -5.31 8.49 -19.21
CA GLY A 677 -6.67 8.59 -19.74
C GLY A 677 -7.05 9.98 -20.26
N ARG A 678 -6.10 10.91 -20.41
CA ARG A 678 -6.33 12.22 -21.02
C ARG A 678 -6.41 12.04 -22.54
N GLY A 679 -7.56 12.38 -23.11
CA GLY A 679 -7.85 12.22 -24.54
C GLY A 679 -7.69 13.52 -25.35
N ALA A 680 -7.23 13.38 -26.60
CA ALA A 680 -7.17 14.44 -27.60
C ALA A 680 -7.57 13.90 -28.99
N ILE A 681 -8.16 14.76 -29.84
CA ILE A 681 -8.42 14.42 -31.25
C ILE A 681 -7.34 15.09 -32.11
N VAL A 682 -6.64 14.27 -32.90
CA VAL A 682 -5.56 14.72 -33.78
C VAL A 682 -6.05 14.66 -35.23
N ALA A 683 -6.16 15.82 -35.87
CA ALA A 683 -6.53 15.91 -37.28
C ALA A 683 -5.31 15.68 -38.20
N PRO A 684 -5.50 15.10 -39.40
CA PRO A 684 -4.42 14.99 -40.39
C PRO A 684 -3.98 16.39 -40.88
N SER A 685 -2.68 16.55 -41.08
CA SER A 685 -2.05 17.76 -41.62
C SER A 685 -1.25 17.44 -42.89
N ALA A 686 -0.64 18.45 -43.51
CA ALA A 686 0.31 18.25 -44.62
C ALA A 686 1.56 17.43 -44.23
N ARG A 687 1.82 17.22 -42.92
CA ARG A 687 2.88 16.35 -42.38
C ARG A 687 2.34 14.99 -41.89
N GLY A 688 1.08 14.67 -42.16
CA GLY A 688 0.35 13.58 -41.49
C GLY A 688 -0.19 14.01 -40.13
N HIS A 689 -0.42 13.04 -39.23
CA HIS A 689 -0.78 13.29 -37.83
C HIS A 689 0.48 13.62 -37.03
N VAL A 690 0.40 14.63 -36.16
CA VAL A 690 1.54 15.09 -35.35
C VAL A 690 1.24 14.85 -33.87
N PHE A 691 2.15 14.18 -33.18
CA PHE A 691 2.06 13.80 -31.78
C PHE A 691 3.30 14.29 -31.03
N GLN A 692 3.17 14.56 -29.73
CA GLN A 692 4.30 14.58 -28.81
C GLN A 692 4.35 13.23 -28.10
N VAL A 693 5.47 12.52 -28.21
CA VAL A 693 5.63 11.15 -27.69
C VAL A 693 6.76 11.14 -26.66
N ALA A 694 6.42 10.83 -25.41
CA ALA A 694 7.35 10.62 -24.31
C ALA A 694 7.58 9.11 -24.08
N ARG A 695 8.33 8.75 -23.03
CA ARG A 695 8.47 7.35 -22.59
C ARG A 695 7.18 6.72 -22.06
N ALA A 696 6.22 7.53 -21.57
CA ALA A 696 4.89 7.05 -21.21
C ALA A 696 4.11 6.61 -22.48
N PRO A 697 3.57 5.38 -22.53
CA PRO A 697 2.77 4.91 -23.66
C PRO A 697 1.56 5.79 -23.99
N THR A 698 1.36 6.00 -25.28
CA THR A 698 0.22 6.73 -25.87
C THR A 698 -0.52 5.80 -26.83
N PHE A 699 -1.84 5.76 -26.72
CA PHE A 699 -2.73 4.92 -27.53
C PHE A 699 -3.44 5.76 -28.59
N VAL A 700 -3.32 5.38 -29.87
CA VAL A 700 -3.96 6.08 -30.99
C VAL A 700 -4.96 5.15 -31.68
N GLU A 701 -6.25 5.49 -31.60
CA GLU A 701 -7.38 4.74 -32.14
C GLU A 701 -7.99 5.44 -33.36
N GLY A 702 -8.61 4.67 -34.26
CA GLY A 702 -9.16 5.17 -35.52
C GLY A 702 -8.12 5.30 -36.65
N VAL A 703 -6.96 4.65 -36.50
CA VAL A 703 -5.91 4.56 -37.52
C VAL A 703 -6.30 3.59 -38.64
N SER A 704 -5.87 3.85 -39.88
CA SER A 704 -5.97 2.86 -40.96
C SER A 704 -4.91 1.78 -40.78
N ARG A 705 -5.38 0.54 -40.56
CA ARG A 705 -4.55 -0.66 -40.51
C ARG A 705 -3.70 -0.81 -41.78
N GLU A 706 -4.31 -0.61 -42.94
CA GLU A 706 -3.69 -0.78 -44.25
C GLU A 706 -2.59 0.27 -44.45
N MET A 707 -2.81 1.53 -44.05
CA MET A 707 -1.78 2.57 -44.12
C MET A 707 -0.56 2.23 -43.25
N CYS A 708 -0.78 1.76 -42.02
CA CYS A 708 0.29 1.30 -41.14
C CYS A 708 1.04 0.10 -41.74
N LEU A 709 0.33 -0.89 -42.29
CA LEU A 709 0.94 -2.05 -42.94
C LEU A 709 1.67 -1.71 -44.23
N LEU A 710 1.21 -0.72 -45.01
CA LEU A 710 1.91 -0.22 -46.21
C LEU A 710 3.27 0.38 -45.80
N ARG A 711 3.30 1.15 -44.71
CA ARG A 711 4.51 1.76 -44.16
C ARG A 711 5.51 0.70 -43.66
N ARG A 712 5.05 -0.39 -43.02
CA ARG A 712 5.89 -1.56 -42.70
C ARG A 712 6.33 -2.33 -43.94
N GLY A 713 5.49 -2.38 -44.97
CA GLY A 713 5.71 -3.08 -46.23
C GLY A 713 6.77 -2.44 -47.14
N PHE A 714 7.16 -1.19 -46.87
CA PHE A 714 8.20 -0.49 -47.62
C PHE A 714 9.59 -0.69 -46.99
N ARG A 715 10.54 -1.24 -47.74
CA ARG A 715 11.93 -1.43 -47.30
C ARG A 715 12.94 -1.41 -48.43
N ILE A 716 14.19 -1.13 -48.08
CA ILE A 716 15.36 -1.30 -48.95
C ILE A 716 16.05 -2.62 -48.59
N ASP A 717 16.40 -3.42 -49.59
CA ASP A 717 17.09 -4.71 -49.42
C ASP A 717 18.36 -4.79 -50.29
N PRO A 718 19.58 -4.86 -49.71
CA PRO A 718 19.88 -4.95 -48.28
C PRO A 718 19.57 -3.66 -47.52
N SER A 719 19.19 -3.80 -46.25
CA SER A 719 18.84 -2.69 -45.35
C SER A 719 20.03 -1.84 -44.89
N PHE A 720 21.25 -2.21 -45.27
CA PHE A 720 22.49 -1.51 -44.92
C PHE A 720 23.38 -1.32 -46.15
N ALA A 721 24.02 -0.15 -46.24
CA ALA A 721 25.06 0.12 -47.22
C ALA A 721 26.44 -0.24 -46.63
N GLN A 722 27.23 -1.04 -47.35
CA GLN A 722 28.62 -1.32 -46.96
C GLN A 722 29.48 -0.07 -47.17
N SER A 723 30.44 0.19 -46.28
CA SER A 723 31.38 1.32 -46.43
C SER A 723 32.46 1.00 -47.49
N ARG A 724 32.07 1.09 -48.76
CA ARG A 724 32.93 0.82 -49.93
C ARG A 724 32.71 1.84 -51.05
N ARG A 725 33.78 2.23 -51.74
CA ARG A 725 33.74 3.15 -52.89
C ARG A 725 33.36 2.43 -54.19
N ALA A 726 32.23 1.74 -54.19
CA ALA A 726 31.67 1.05 -55.35
C ALA A 726 30.14 1.07 -55.27
N PRO A 727 29.43 1.13 -56.41
CA PRO A 727 27.98 0.97 -56.44
C PRO A 727 27.50 -0.28 -55.70
N GLN A 728 26.31 -0.20 -55.15
CA GLN A 728 25.65 -1.27 -54.42
C GLN A 728 24.25 -1.40 -55.00
N GLU A 729 23.94 -2.59 -55.52
CA GLU A 729 22.58 -2.89 -55.94
C GLU A 729 21.73 -3.08 -54.69
N ALA A 730 20.54 -2.49 -54.71
CA ALA A 730 19.54 -2.62 -53.66
C ALA A 730 18.15 -2.63 -54.32
N SER A 731 17.26 -3.45 -53.78
CA SER A 731 15.86 -3.55 -54.19
C SER A 731 14.98 -2.67 -53.31
N LEU A 732 14.13 -1.86 -53.94
CA LEU A 732 13.04 -1.18 -53.26
C LEU A 732 11.85 -2.14 -53.24
N VAL A 733 11.52 -2.67 -52.07
CA VAL A 733 10.42 -3.61 -51.87
C VAL A 733 9.24 -2.84 -51.28
N LEU A 734 8.07 -2.96 -51.91
CA LEU A 734 6.80 -2.45 -51.41
C LEU A 734 5.78 -3.58 -51.40
N ALA A 735 5.39 -4.04 -50.21
CA ALA A 735 4.24 -4.92 -50.06
C ALA A 735 2.95 -4.10 -50.04
N ASN A 736 2.04 -4.37 -50.99
CA ASN A 736 0.72 -3.77 -51.02
C ASN A 736 -0.21 -4.50 -50.02
N PRO A 737 -0.73 -3.84 -48.97
CA PRO A 737 -1.64 -4.46 -48.01
C PRO A 737 -3.13 -4.34 -48.42
N PHE A 738 -3.43 -3.54 -49.45
CA PHE A 738 -4.80 -3.34 -49.94
C PHE A 738 -5.24 -4.48 -50.86
N ASP A 739 -6.54 -4.76 -50.89
CA ASP A 739 -7.19 -5.67 -51.83
C ASP A 739 -7.32 -5.10 -53.26
N VAL A 740 -6.96 -3.82 -53.43
CA VAL A 740 -6.95 -3.12 -54.72
C VAL A 740 -5.53 -2.89 -55.26
N PRO A 741 -5.33 -2.87 -56.60
CA PRO A 741 -4.04 -2.56 -57.20
C PRO A 741 -3.55 -1.14 -56.87
N LEU A 742 -2.36 -1.04 -56.29
CA LEU A 742 -1.72 0.24 -55.97
C LEU A 742 -0.95 0.78 -57.19
N SER A 743 -1.11 2.08 -57.47
CA SER A 743 -0.31 2.80 -58.47
C SER A 743 0.10 4.17 -57.91
N GLY A 744 1.27 4.66 -58.30
CA GLY A 744 1.79 5.93 -57.81
C GLY A 744 3.25 6.17 -58.17
N THR A 745 3.82 7.26 -57.65
CA THR A 745 5.22 7.62 -57.87
C THR A 745 5.96 7.60 -56.52
N LEU A 746 7.09 6.91 -56.49
CA LEU A 746 7.98 6.82 -55.34
C LEU A 746 9.18 7.74 -55.54
N THR A 747 9.41 8.63 -54.58
CA THR A 747 10.60 9.50 -54.53
C THR A 747 11.49 9.07 -53.37
N VAL A 748 12.75 8.76 -53.62
CA VAL A 748 13.72 8.34 -52.61
C VAL A 748 14.61 9.53 -52.23
N ILE A 749 14.51 9.97 -50.98
CA ILE A 749 15.35 11.04 -50.44
C ILE A 749 16.58 10.39 -49.82
N ALA A 750 17.74 10.57 -50.45
CA ALA A 750 19.01 10.06 -49.95
C ALA A 750 19.61 10.99 -48.87
N PRO A 751 20.31 10.47 -47.85
CA PRO A 751 21.15 11.28 -46.97
C PRO A 751 22.31 11.92 -47.75
N ASP A 752 22.79 13.10 -47.34
CA ASP A 752 23.86 13.87 -48.02
C ASP A 752 25.14 13.06 -48.36
N ALA A 753 25.42 11.99 -47.60
CA ALA A 753 26.57 11.12 -47.80
C ALA A 753 26.38 10.03 -48.88
N LEU A 754 25.17 9.87 -49.45
CA LEU A 754 24.80 8.81 -50.38
C LEU A 754 24.11 9.38 -51.63
N SER A 755 24.49 8.88 -52.80
CA SER A 755 23.75 9.09 -54.05
C SER A 755 22.94 7.85 -54.40
N ILE A 756 21.63 7.96 -54.51
CA ILE A 756 20.73 6.88 -54.92
C ILE A 756 20.28 7.14 -56.37
N SER A 757 20.20 6.09 -57.19
CA SER A 757 19.76 6.16 -58.58
C SER A 757 19.06 4.85 -58.97
N PRO A 758 17.81 4.88 -59.49
CA PRO A 758 16.97 6.06 -59.66
C PRO A 758 16.49 6.64 -58.32
N ASP A 759 16.36 7.95 -58.26
CA ASP A 759 15.75 8.72 -57.17
C ASP A 759 14.22 8.82 -57.31
N LEU A 760 13.70 8.62 -58.53
CA LEU A 760 12.27 8.57 -58.85
C LEU A 760 11.90 7.25 -59.54
N ALA A 761 10.93 6.52 -58.98
CA ALA A 761 10.40 5.28 -59.55
C ALA A 761 8.87 5.34 -59.72
N GLN A 762 8.34 4.73 -60.78
CA GLN A 762 6.90 4.56 -60.96
C GLN A 762 6.46 3.20 -60.43
N VAL A 763 5.54 3.21 -59.45
CA VAL A 763 4.86 2.02 -58.96
C VAL A 763 3.67 1.77 -59.88
N THR A 764 3.79 0.77 -60.74
CA THR A 764 2.72 0.28 -61.61
C THR A 764 2.29 -1.08 -61.10
N PRO A 765 0.98 -1.39 -60.99
CA PRO A 765 0.55 -2.70 -60.56
C PRO A 765 1.04 -3.78 -61.54
N LEU A 766 1.67 -4.82 -60.99
CA LEU A 766 2.02 -6.02 -61.74
C LEU A 766 0.73 -6.69 -62.20
N HIS A 767 0.49 -6.69 -63.52
CA HIS A 767 -0.56 -7.48 -64.12
C HIS A 767 -0.14 -8.95 -64.05
N ASP A 768 -0.63 -9.67 -63.05
CA ASP A 768 -0.38 -11.11 -62.91
C ASP A 768 -1.18 -11.85 -63.99
N ALA A 769 -0.53 -12.04 -65.14
CA ALA A 769 -1.08 -12.70 -66.32
C ALA A 769 -0.79 -14.21 -66.32
N SER A 770 -0.88 -14.85 -65.15
CA SER A 770 -0.79 -16.31 -65.00
C SER A 770 -1.43 -16.80 -63.71
N GLY A 771 -2.73 -17.11 -63.78
CA GLY A 771 -3.31 -18.07 -62.83
C GLY A 771 -2.83 -19.49 -63.19
N GLY A 772 -2.43 -20.27 -62.19
CA GLY A 772 -1.99 -21.66 -62.29
C GLY A 772 -2.12 -22.36 -60.95
#